data_AF-A0A819NYF9-F1
#
_entry.id   AF-A0A819NYF9-F1
#
_cell.length_a   1.000
_cell.length_b   1.000
_cell.length_c   1.000
_cell.angle_alpha   90.00
_cell.angle_beta   90.00
_cell.angle_gamma   90.00
#
_symmetry.space_group_name_H-M   'P 1'
#
loop_
_entity.id
_entity.type
_entity.pdbx_description
1 polymer ?
#
loop_
_entity_poly.entity_id
_entity_poly.type
_entity_poly.pdbx_seq_one_letter_code
_entity_poly.pdbx_strand_id
1 'polypeptide(L)'
;MSLWIQRTSTGGGTLVHYSVQTDGQGWCTVPIGFSSAGNIIATVWYPNNQVTGPVLSANTWTHIATTYSQTRGLTLYVNGVSIGSTSAQHNDAPGTPVILTLGNSLGGGGCSSQSIATGPFYGYLDEFRVYSRELSAREVSALTKDKTCSDGIMNGDETDIDCGGSCLTCAVGKNCTLTKDCDNVQCVNNICASATCNDTIKNNGETDVDCGGSNCSPCGNGKACSSAGDCAIKSCVHGTCKDPTCSDGIMNGNETDIDCGGSCPVCGVYQMCKVGLDCTTGSVVYSNGTYSFWPMENNAIDIISGLNGTGVRSPTYVTPGVTGSGYALKLIRNSYQYINIPTFKSFVNTSFTVEMWIYPTSLSNGNYYGLFTQYDTSSTDHSLHMMIRGVQLTLDFYGDGVTGVTSLATYTWYHAAFVYDYPSKTQTIYLNGHQDASGISNQPYLGTSGSINIGMYHDGGIYNYFDGYIGQVSLTMAAKSADDILNDATLASWHSFDCEITYDSGPNKRQGKAIGVTLAPGKVNQGLNFSLSSSYYQISGYVLLGVYSRSYSMSLWVQRTSTGGGTLVHYSVQTDGQGWCIVPIGFSSAGNITATVWSGPGYEVTGPVLSVNMWTHIATTYSQTHGVTLYVNGVSVGSTGARDNGAPGTVIILTLGNSISGSWCNSQSIVTGPFYGYLDEFRVYSRELSAVEVSELANP
;
A
#
# COMPACT_ATOMS: atom_id res chain seq x y z
N MET A 1 22.77 29.94 -24.04
CA MET A 1 23.84 30.31 -25.00
C MET A 1 25.19 29.88 -24.43
N SER A 2 26.18 29.67 -25.28
CA SER A 2 27.55 29.27 -24.90
C SER A 2 28.54 29.92 -25.85
N LEU A 3 29.70 30.36 -25.35
CA LEU A 3 30.80 30.88 -26.17
C LEU A 3 32.14 30.82 -25.43
N TRP A 4 33.22 30.85 -26.20
CA TRP A 4 34.56 31.10 -25.70
C TRP A 4 34.93 32.57 -25.90
N ILE A 5 35.57 33.18 -24.90
CA ILE A 5 36.03 34.56 -24.97
C ILE A 5 37.48 34.67 -24.51
N GLN A 6 38.23 35.61 -25.09
CA GLN A 6 39.51 36.05 -24.58
C GLN A 6 39.53 37.58 -24.57
N ARG A 7 39.49 38.18 -23.39
CA ARG A 7 39.42 39.65 -23.23
C ARG A 7 40.81 40.27 -23.38
N THR A 8 40.93 41.40 -24.07
CA THR A 8 42.19 42.15 -24.14
C THR A 8 42.29 43.24 -23.08
N SER A 9 41.19 43.58 -22.39
CA SER A 9 41.17 44.47 -21.23
C SER A 9 40.13 44.03 -20.19
N THR A 10 40.33 44.42 -18.92
CA THR A 10 39.41 44.10 -17.81
C THR A 10 38.27 45.10 -17.67
N GLY A 11 38.22 46.17 -18.47
CA GLY A 11 37.14 47.17 -18.45
C GLY A 11 35.79 46.62 -18.93
N GLY A 12 34.70 47.33 -18.61
CA GLY A 12 33.34 46.88 -18.94
C GLY A 12 33.02 46.80 -20.45
N GLY A 13 31.88 46.22 -20.80
CA GLY A 13 31.42 46.12 -22.19
C GLY A 13 30.37 45.02 -22.42
N THR A 14 29.68 45.09 -23.55
CA THR A 14 28.56 44.20 -23.90
C THR A 14 29.03 42.97 -24.68
N LEU A 15 28.65 41.76 -24.22
CA LEU A 15 28.91 40.51 -24.96
C LEU A 15 27.78 40.15 -25.93
N VAL A 16 26.53 40.23 -25.47
CA VAL A 16 25.35 39.90 -26.27
C VAL A 16 24.30 40.97 -26.06
N HIS A 17 23.66 41.39 -27.14
CA HIS A 17 22.57 42.35 -27.16
C HIS A 17 21.42 41.82 -28.02
N TYR A 18 20.19 41.98 -27.54
CA TYR A 18 18.96 41.63 -28.24
C TYR A 18 18.21 42.89 -28.61
N SER A 19 17.65 42.96 -29.82
CA SER A 19 16.75 44.04 -30.23
C SER A 19 15.70 43.56 -31.23
N VAL A 20 14.61 44.31 -31.37
CA VAL A 20 13.60 44.08 -32.42
C VAL A 20 13.90 44.84 -33.72
N GLN A 21 14.89 45.73 -33.72
CA GLN A 21 15.34 46.49 -34.91
C GLN A 21 16.85 46.41 -35.07
N THR A 22 17.33 46.51 -36.32
CA THR A 22 18.75 46.36 -36.70
C THR A 22 19.63 47.52 -36.25
N ASP A 23 19.04 48.70 -36.04
CA ASP A 23 19.70 49.89 -35.48
C ASP A 23 19.68 49.92 -33.93
N GLY A 24 19.09 48.89 -33.31
CA GLY A 24 18.90 48.78 -31.87
C GLY A 24 17.80 49.68 -31.30
N GLN A 25 17.02 50.38 -32.14
CA GLN A 25 15.87 51.17 -31.67
C GLN A 25 14.69 50.25 -31.27
N GLY A 26 13.82 50.73 -30.38
CA GLY A 26 12.66 49.96 -29.89
C GLY A 26 12.97 49.08 -28.68
N TRP A 27 12.35 47.90 -28.58
CA TRP A 27 12.62 46.96 -27.48
C TRP A 27 14.01 46.33 -27.64
N CYS A 28 14.80 46.38 -26.58
CA CYS A 28 16.16 45.87 -26.55
C CYS A 28 16.59 45.48 -25.12
N THR A 29 17.56 44.57 -25.02
CA THR A 29 18.16 44.16 -23.73
C THR A 29 19.59 43.65 -23.91
N VAL A 30 20.40 43.77 -22.86
CA VAL A 30 21.76 43.24 -22.78
C VAL A 30 21.78 42.08 -21.78
N PRO A 31 21.56 40.83 -22.22
CA PRO A 31 21.47 39.67 -21.33
C PRO A 31 22.81 39.26 -20.71
N ILE A 32 23.94 39.60 -21.33
CA ILE A 32 25.26 39.25 -20.79
C ILE A 32 26.35 40.25 -21.22
N GLY A 33 27.23 40.59 -20.29
CA GLY A 33 28.36 41.49 -20.50
C GLY A 33 29.14 41.75 -19.21
N PHE A 34 29.98 42.78 -19.20
CA PHE A 34 30.86 43.11 -18.09
C PHE A 34 30.46 44.41 -17.39
N SER A 35 30.53 44.42 -16.06
CA SER A 35 30.44 45.65 -15.27
C SER A 35 31.64 46.57 -15.54
N SER A 36 31.54 47.83 -15.11
CA SER A 36 32.68 48.77 -15.13
C SER A 36 33.89 48.28 -14.33
N ALA A 37 33.66 47.42 -13.32
CA ALA A 37 34.70 46.77 -12.51
C ALA A 37 35.23 45.47 -13.14
N GLY A 38 34.70 45.03 -14.28
CA GLY A 38 35.17 43.86 -15.02
C GLY A 38 34.56 42.52 -14.64
N ASN A 39 33.55 42.51 -13.76
CA ASN A 39 32.79 41.31 -13.40
C ASN A 39 31.91 40.88 -14.58
N ILE A 40 31.87 39.58 -14.88
CA ILE A 40 30.88 39.03 -15.82
C ILE A 40 29.49 39.09 -15.18
N ILE A 41 28.50 39.59 -15.91
CA ILE A 41 27.11 39.72 -15.44
C ILE A 41 26.20 39.11 -16.47
N ALA A 42 25.27 38.28 -16.01
CA ALA A 42 24.16 37.79 -16.79
C ALA A 42 22.83 38.21 -16.14
N THR A 43 21.89 38.72 -16.94
CA THR A 43 20.65 39.32 -16.43
C THR A 43 19.44 38.88 -17.22
N VAL A 44 18.31 38.76 -16.52
CA VAL A 44 16.97 38.68 -17.12
C VAL A 44 16.31 40.05 -16.91
N TRP A 45 15.49 40.53 -17.84
CA TRP A 45 14.97 41.90 -17.85
C TRP A 45 14.06 42.20 -16.64
N TYR A 46 14.68 42.66 -15.56
CA TYR A 46 14.17 43.42 -14.41
C TYR A 46 15.40 43.95 -13.66
N PRO A 47 15.44 45.21 -13.16
CA PRO A 47 16.66 45.84 -12.62
C PRO A 47 17.33 45.13 -11.43
N ASN A 48 16.77 44.04 -10.91
CA ASN A 48 17.29 43.31 -9.75
C ASN A 48 17.44 41.79 -9.95
N ASN A 49 17.23 41.24 -11.17
CA ASN A 49 17.29 39.79 -11.40
C ASN A 49 18.51 39.40 -12.26
N GLN A 50 19.68 39.35 -11.61
CA GLN A 50 20.97 39.11 -12.26
C GLN A 50 21.89 38.18 -11.46
N VAL A 51 22.85 37.58 -12.15
CA VAL A 51 23.99 36.89 -11.56
C VAL A 51 25.25 37.69 -11.86
N THR A 52 25.99 38.05 -10.82
CA THR A 52 27.32 38.67 -10.95
C THR A 52 28.37 37.60 -10.67
N GLY A 53 29.18 37.30 -11.67
CA GLY A 53 30.32 36.40 -11.56
C GLY A 53 31.64 37.13 -11.33
N PRO A 54 32.76 36.39 -11.37
CA PRO A 54 34.08 36.92 -11.06
C PRO A 54 34.59 37.92 -12.10
N VAL A 55 35.61 38.70 -11.72
CA VAL A 55 36.44 39.44 -12.68
C VAL A 55 37.23 38.43 -13.50
N LEU A 56 37.08 38.47 -14.83
CA LEU A 56 37.83 37.61 -15.73
C LEU A 56 39.15 38.25 -16.15
N SER A 57 40.24 37.52 -15.99
CA SER A 57 41.59 37.94 -16.37
C SER A 57 41.71 38.22 -17.87
N ALA A 58 42.48 39.26 -18.23
CA ALA A 58 42.81 39.52 -19.63
C ALA A 58 43.70 38.41 -20.21
N ASN A 59 43.66 38.24 -21.53
CA ASN A 59 44.45 37.31 -22.34
C ASN A 59 44.29 35.82 -21.98
N THR A 60 43.23 35.44 -21.26
CA THR A 60 42.92 34.05 -20.94
C THR A 60 41.64 33.62 -21.62
N TRP A 61 41.67 32.50 -22.37
CA TRP A 61 40.45 31.91 -22.92
C TRP A 61 39.57 31.42 -21.78
N THR A 62 38.34 31.88 -21.77
CA THR A 62 37.33 31.55 -20.76
C THR A 62 36.06 31.14 -21.47
N HIS A 63 35.52 29.99 -21.11
CA HIS A 63 34.20 29.55 -21.59
C HIS A 63 33.11 30.19 -20.73
N ILE A 64 32.11 30.76 -21.38
CA ILE A 64 30.97 31.41 -20.73
C ILE A 64 29.69 30.79 -21.29
N ALA A 65 28.80 30.37 -20.40
CA ALA A 65 27.49 29.88 -20.80
C ALA A 65 26.39 30.41 -19.87
N THR A 66 25.20 30.62 -20.44
CA THR A 66 23.99 30.89 -19.66
C THR A 66 22.87 29.98 -20.10
N THR A 67 22.15 29.45 -19.11
CA THR A 67 20.93 28.66 -19.31
C THR A 67 19.76 29.43 -18.72
N TYR A 68 18.57 29.23 -19.28
CA TYR A 68 17.35 29.86 -18.78
C TYR A 68 16.21 28.86 -18.78
N SER A 69 15.45 28.86 -17.70
CA SER A 69 14.27 28.03 -17.48
C SER A 69 13.11 28.89 -16.97
N GLN A 70 11.90 28.60 -17.42
CA GLN A 70 10.70 29.27 -16.90
C GLN A 70 10.40 28.92 -15.44
N THR A 71 10.91 27.80 -14.93
CA THR A 71 10.69 27.37 -13.53
C THR A 71 11.92 27.60 -12.64
N ARG A 72 13.13 27.59 -13.21
CA ARG A 72 14.39 27.70 -12.47
C ARG A 72 15.15 29.01 -12.66
N GLY A 73 14.71 29.88 -13.56
CA GLY A 73 15.37 31.15 -13.84
C GLY A 73 16.64 31.01 -14.68
N LEU A 74 17.46 32.07 -14.68
CA LEU A 74 18.72 32.14 -15.40
C LEU A 74 19.85 31.55 -14.55
N THR A 75 20.77 30.78 -15.15
CA THR A 75 22.01 30.34 -14.51
C THR A 75 23.21 30.77 -15.34
N LEU A 76 24.25 31.29 -14.69
CA LEU A 76 25.53 31.65 -15.30
C LEU A 76 26.58 30.58 -15.00
N TYR A 77 27.32 30.17 -16.03
CA TYR A 77 28.45 29.25 -15.95
C TYR A 77 29.72 29.91 -16.48
N VAL A 78 30.85 29.65 -15.80
CA VAL A 78 32.20 30.03 -16.23
C VAL A 78 33.06 28.78 -16.20
N ASN A 79 33.70 28.45 -17.33
CA ASN A 79 34.50 27.24 -17.51
C ASN A 79 33.75 25.97 -17.07
N GLY A 80 32.47 25.86 -17.44
CA GLY A 80 31.64 24.71 -17.11
C GLY A 80 31.12 24.66 -15.67
N VAL A 81 31.54 25.58 -14.80
CA VAL A 81 31.14 25.65 -13.39
C VAL A 81 30.02 26.67 -13.19
N SER A 82 28.95 26.29 -12.48
CA SER A 82 27.85 27.20 -12.15
C SER A 82 28.33 28.26 -11.15
N ILE A 83 28.14 29.52 -11.49
CA ILE A 83 28.46 30.68 -10.66
C ILE A 83 27.27 31.08 -9.79
N GLY A 84 26.05 30.90 -10.29
CA GLY A 84 24.83 31.25 -9.58
C GLY A 84 23.63 31.30 -10.50
N SER A 85 22.45 31.40 -9.87
CA SER A 85 21.17 31.41 -10.56
C SER A 85 20.26 32.52 -10.03
N THR A 86 19.30 32.93 -10.86
CA THR A 86 18.26 33.89 -10.51
C THR A 86 16.93 33.18 -10.24
N SER A 87 15.96 33.90 -9.67
CA SER A 87 14.58 33.41 -9.68
C SER A 87 14.00 33.37 -11.11
N ALA A 88 13.04 32.47 -11.32
CA ALA A 88 12.25 32.38 -12.54
C ALA A 88 11.35 33.60 -12.72
N GLN A 89 11.82 34.56 -13.51
CA GLN A 89 11.02 35.66 -14.01
C GLN A 89 11.27 35.83 -15.51
N HIS A 90 10.21 36.08 -16.27
CA HIS A 90 10.25 36.29 -17.71
C HIS A 90 9.47 37.55 -18.08
N ASN A 91 10.01 38.33 -19.02
CA ASN A 91 9.26 39.31 -19.79
C ASN A 91 9.51 38.97 -21.25
N ASP A 92 8.46 38.55 -21.96
CA ASP A 92 8.57 38.18 -23.37
C ASP A 92 8.99 39.38 -24.22
N ALA A 93 9.85 39.13 -25.21
CA ALA A 93 10.10 40.12 -26.26
C ALA A 93 8.78 40.37 -27.03
N PRO A 94 8.43 41.63 -27.33
CA PRO A 94 7.13 41.98 -27.90
C PRO A 94 6.91 41.55 -29.37
N GLY A 95 7.82 40.77 -29.97
CA GLY A 95 7.66 40.25 -31.34
C GLY A 95 8.81 39.33 -31.79
N THR A 96 8.48 38.35 -32.63
CA THR A 96 9.42 37.43 -33.31
C THR A 96 9.58 37.87 -34.77
N PRO A 97 10.80 38.06 -35.33
CA PRO A 97 12.13 37.61 -34.88
C PRO A 97 12.90 38.68 -34.07
N VAL A 98 13.72 38.21 -33.11
CA VAL A 98 14.67 39.04 -32.34
C VAL A 98 16.03 39.02 -33.02
N ILE A 99 16.68 40.18 -33.12
CA ILE A 99 18.02 40.36 -33.67
C ILE A 99 19.04 40.19 -32.54
N LEU A 100 20.04 39.35 -32.78
CA LEU A 100 21.13 39.07 -31.85
C LEU A 100 22.39 39.76 -32.34
N THR A 101 22.92 40.68 -31.54
CA THR A 101 24.18 41.38 -31.79
C THR A 101 25.24 40.91 -30.80
N LEU A 102 26.46 40.66 -31.29
CA LEU A 102 27.59 40.23 -30.47
C LEU A 102 28.61 41.36 -30.32
N GLY A 103 29.17 41.48 -29.11
CA GLY A 103 30.30 42.35 -28.82
C GLY A 103 30.02 43.85 -28.77
N ASN A 104 28.76 44.28 -28.91
CA ASN A 104 28.38 45.69 -28.72
C ASN A 104 26.88 45.82 -28.39
N SER A 105 26.50 46.95 -27.79
CA SER A 105 25.10 47.36 -27.64
C SER A 105 24.76 48.36 -28.74
N LEU A 106 23.62 48.13 -29.43
CA LEU A 106 23.04 49.07 -30.39
C LEU A 106 21.83 49.76 -29.75
N GLY A 107 21.37 50.88 -30.31
CA GLY A 107 20.25 51.64 -29.75
C GLY A 107 20.66 52.63 -28.66
N GLY A 108 20.43 53.92 -28.91
CA GLY A 108 20.79 54.97 -27.95
C GLY A 108 20.05 54.84 -26.62
N GLY A 109 20.72 55.10 -25.49
CA GLY A 109 20.18 55.40 -24.15
C GLY A 109 19.30 54.35 -23.43
N GLY A 110 18.30 53.78 -24.11
CA GLY A 110 17.26 52.93 -23.53
C GLY A 110 17.63 51.45 -23.38
N CYS A 111 18.66 50.97 -24.08
CA CYS A 111 19.13 49.58 -24.02
C CYS A 111 20.18 49.34 -22.93
N SER A 112 20.12 50.08 -21.82
CA SER A 112 21.09 49.95 -20.72
C SER A 112 20.56 49.02 -19.64
N SER A 113 21.31 47.97 -19.33
CA SER A 113 21.19 47.34 -18.01
C SER A 113 21.92 48.25 -17.01
N GLN A 114 21.41 48.39 -15.79
CA GLN A 114 22.08 49.22 -14.75
C GLN A 114 23.45 48.65 -14.34
N SER A 115 23.71 47.37 -14.62
CA SER A 115 24.85 46.63 -14.06
C SER A 115 25.95 46.29 -15.09
N ILE A 116 25.60 46.17 -16.38
CA ILE A 116 26.55 45.94 -17.49
C ILE A 116 26.93 47.29 -18.08
N ALA A 117 28.23 47.56 -18.17
CA ALA A 117 28.72 48.80 -18.73
C ALA A 117 28.38 48.90 -20.22
N THR A 118 27.89 50.07 -20.62
CA THR A 118 27.59 50.37 -22.02
C THR A 118 28.88 50.57 -22.80
N GLY A 119 29.09 49.77 -23.85
CA GLY A 119 30.26 49.88 -24.72
C GLY A 119 30.61 48.56 -25.41
N PRO A 120 31.53 48.60 -26.39
CA PRO A 120 31.95 47.42 -27.11
C PRO A 120 32.78 46.49 -26.20
N PHE A 121 32.68 45.20 -26.47
CA PHE A 121 33.58 44.20 -25.93
C PHE A 121 34.94 44.26 -26.63
N TYR A 122 36.02 44.38 -25.86
CA TYR A 122 37.38 44.32 -26.36
C TYR A 122 37.98 42.93 -26.13
N GLY A 123 38.04 42.12 -27.18
CA GLY A 123 38.59 40.78 -27.14
C GLY A 123 38.26 39.92 -28.35
N TYR A 124 38.58 38.65 -28.24
CA TYR A 124 38.23 37.60 -29.21
C TYR A 124 37.02 36.81 -28.71
N LEU A 125 36.16 36.43 -29.64
CA LEU A 125 35.03 35.53 -29.42
C LEU A 125 35.23 34.30 -30.31
N ASP A 126 34.93 33.12 -29.79
CA ASP A 126 34.97 31.88 -30.56
C ASP A 126 33.81 30.95 -30.15
N GLU A 127 33.44 30.04 -31.05
CA GLU A 127 32.51 28.95 -30.80
C GLU A 127 31.18 29.36 -30.13
N PHE A 128 30.56 30.43 -30.67
CA PHE A 128 29.28 30.96 -30.21
C PHE A 128 28.12 30.02 -30.62
N ARG A 129 27.36 29.56 -29.62
CA ARG A 129 26.26 28.60 -29.77
C ARG A 129 24.99 29.07 -29.07
N VAL A 130 23.85 28.90 -29.75
CA VAL A 130 22.50 29.15 -29.23
C VAL A 130 21.72 27.85 -29.29
N TYR A 131 20.98 27.55 -28.23
CA TYR A 131 20.18 26.33 -28.09
C TYR A 131 18.72 26.72 -27.88
N SER A 132 17.81 25.95 -28.48
CA SER A 132 16.36 26.12 -28.32
C SER A 132 15.79 25.49 -27.04
N ARG A 133 16.66 24.92 -26.19
CA ARG A 133 16.32 24.30 -24.91
C ARG A 133 17.35 24.65 -23.84
N GLU A 134 16.97 24.40 -22.59
CA GLU A 134 17.89 24.44 -21.47
C GLU A 134 18.90 23.27 -21.55
N LEU A 135 20.18 23.57 -21.32
CA LEU A 135 21.23 22.57 -21.15
C LEU A 135 21.39 22.22 -19.68
N SER A 136 21.66 20.95 -19.38
CA SER A 136 22.06 20.51 -18.05
C SER A 136 23.48 20.98 -17.70
N ALA A 137 23.82 21.04 -16.40
CA ALA A 137 25.17 21.38 -15.97
C ALA A 137 26.25 20.46 -16.57
N ARG A 138 25.93 19.17 -16.76
CA ARG A 138 26.81 18.18 -17.41
C ARG A 138 27.06 18.53 -18.87
N GLU A 139 26.01 18.87 -19.61
CA GLU A 139 26.13 19.29 -21.01
C GLU A 139 26.94 20.58 -21.15
N VAL A 140 26.74 21.56 -20.26
CA VAL A 140 27.52 22.80 -20.26
C VAL A 140 29.01 22.53 -19.96
N SER A 141 29.31 21.64 -19.02
CA SER A 141 30.69 21.22 -18.73
C SER A 141 31.35 20.52 -19.92
N ALA A 142 30.61 19.69 -20.67
CA ALA A 142 31.15 19.02 -21.85
C ALA A 142 31.58 19.98 -22.98
N LEU A 143 30.97 21.17 -23.08
CA LEU A 143 31.33 22.20 -24.06
C LEU A 143 32.70 22.84 -23.81
N THR A 144 33.36 22.53 -22.69
CA THR A 144 34.66 23.08 -22.30
C THR A 144 35.86 22.20 -22.66
N LYS A 145 35.63 20.99 -23.20
CA LYS A 145 36.69 20.01 -23.50
C LYS A 145 37.25 20.14 -24.92
N ASP A 146 38.54 19.88 -25.07
CA ASP A 146 39.36 20.15 -26.27
C ASP A 146 39.18 19.12 -27.41
N LYS A 147 39.53 19.49 -28.64
CA LYS A 147 39.17 18.79 -29.90
C LYS A 147 39.86 17.43 -30.11
N THR A 148 40.92 17.13 -29.35
CA THR A 148 41.68 15.86 -29.42
C THR A 148 40.88 14.67 -28.87
N CYS A 149 39.97 14.91 -27.93
CA CYS A 149 39.23 13.88 -27.21
C CYS A 149 38.12 13.13 -28.01
N SER A 150 38.20 13.12 -29.34
CA SER A 150 37.15 12.56 -30.23
C SER A 150 37.61 12.40 -31.68
N ASP A 151 38.91 12.35 -31.94
CA ASP A 151 39.49 12.34 -33.29
C ASP A 151 39.88 10.94 -33.80
N GLY A 152 39.65 9.90 -32.99
CA GLY A 152 39.83 8.50 -33.35
C GLY A 152 41.26 8.00 -33.18
N ILE A 153 42.16 8.78 -32.60
CA ILE A 153 43.57 8.44 -32.43
C ILE A 153 44.06 8.75 -31.01
N MET A 154 44.82 7.84 -30.39
CA MET A 154 45.40 8.08 -29.07
C MET A 154 46.48 9.16 -29.14
N ASN A 155 46.14 10.40 -28.78
CA ASN A 155 47.05 11.55 -28.83
C ASN A 155 46.85 12.49 -27.62
N GLY A 156 47.66 13.55 -27.51
CA GLY A 156 47.59 14.44 -26.35
C GLY A 156 47.98 13.75 -25.04
N ASP A 157 47.14 13.87 -24.01
CA ASP A 157 47.29 13.21 -22.71
C ASP A 157 46.30 12.05 -22.48
N GLU A 158 45.68 11.54 -23.55
CA GLU A 158 44.77 10.39 -23.51
C GLU A 158 45.44 9.11 -22.99
N THR A 159 44.66 8.28 -22.31
CA THR A 159 45.14 6.99 -21.80
C THR A 159 44.62 5.79 -22.59
N ASP A 160 43.58 5.99 -23.39
CA ASP A 160 43.15 5.11 -24.49
C ASP A 160 42.54 6.00 -25.59
N ILE A 161 42.28 5.46 -26.78
CA ILE A 161 41.79 6.24 -27.94
C ILE A 161 40.57 7.08 -27.56
N ASP A 162 40.69 8.40 -27.66
CA ASP A 162 39.66 9.41 -27.38
C ASP A 162 39.18 9.49 -25.90
N CYS A 163 39.94 8.96 -24.94
CA CYS A 163 39.54 8.98 -23.54
C CYS A 163 40.73 8.96 -22.54
N GLY A 164 40.45 9.36 -21.29
CA GLY A 164 41.45 9.48 -20.22
C GLY A 164 42.23 10.80 -20.23
N GLY A 165 43.01 11.07 -19.19
CA GLY A 165 43.78 12.32 -19.09
C GLY A 165 42.88 13.55 -18.93
N SER A 166 42.92 14.46 -19.91
CA SER A 166 42.05 15.64 -19.99
C SER A 166 40.70 15.38 -20.67
N CYS A 167 40.54 14.20 -21.28
CA CYS A 167 39.37 13.82 -22.06
C CYS A 167 38.20 13.28 -21.22
N LEU A 168 37.22 12.65 -21.86
CA LEU A 168 36.17 11.91 -21.14
C LEU A 168 36.77 10.64 -20.53
N THR A 169 36.12 10.11 -19.49
CA THR A 169 36.53 8.87 -18.84
C THR A 169 36.42 7.68 -19.80
N CYS A 170 37.38 6.77 -19.72
CA CYS A 170 37.44 5.54 -20.47
C CYS A 170 36.50 4.47 -19.89
N ALA A 171 35.85 3.71 -20.78
CA ALA A 171 34.97 2.61 -20.41
C ALA A 171 35.74 1.42 -19.80
N VAL A 172 35.01 0.49 -19.18
CA VAL A 172 35.58 -0.77 -18.65
C VAL A 172 36.36 -1.53 -19.74
N GLY A 173 37.54 -2.04 -19.39
CA GLY A 173 38.44 -2.77 -20.27
C GLY A 173 39.39 -1.91 -21.12
N LYS A 174 39.29 -0.58 -21.02
CA LYS A 174 40.19 0.38 -21.68
C LYS A 174 41.43 0.69 -20.86
N ASN A 175 42.47 1.18 -21.52
CA ASN A 175 43.72 1.55 -20.88
C ASN A 175 43.56 2.82 -20.04
N CYS A 176 44.27 2.85 -18.92
CA CYS A 176 44.25 3.95 -17.97
C CYS A 176 45.62 4.09 -17.29
N THR A 177 45.88 5.28 -16.74
CA THR A 177 47.08 5.52 -15.91
C THR A 177 46.72 5.87 -14.47
N LEU A 178 45.56 6.47 -14.28
CA LEU A 178 45.00 6.89 -13.00
C LEU A 178 43.53 6.46 -12.94
N THR A 179 43.02 6.21 -11.73
CA THR A 179 41.60 5.88 -11.52
C THR A 179 40.64 6.94 -12.08
N LYS A 180 41.05 8.22 -12.11
CA LYS A 180 40.27 9.30 -12.72
C LYS A 180 40.04 9.14 -14.23
N ASP A 181 40.86 8.32 -14.89
CA ASP A 181 40.76 8.08 -16.32
C ASP A 181 39.63 7.11 -16.64
N CYS A 182 39.07 6.41 -15.64
CA CYS A 182 38.06 5.36 -15.82
C CYS A 182 36.65 5.82 -15.43
N ASP A 183 35.65 5.35 -16.17
CA ASP A 183 34.25 5.70 -15.92
C ASP A 183 33.69 4.88 -14.75
N ASN A 184 33.71 5.49 -13.57
CA ASN A 184 33.13 4.95 -12.34
C ASN A 184 33.67 3.56 -11.91
N VAL A 185 34.92 3.25 -12.27
CA VAL A 185 35.65 2.02 -11.91
C VAL A 185 37.14 2.29 -11.66
N GLN A 186 37.86 1.35 -11.04
CA GLN A 186 39.30 1.54 -10.77
C GLN A 186 40.21 1.18 -11.93
N CYS A 187 41.32 1.93 -12.01
CA CYS A 187 42.43 1.59 -12.88
C CYS A 187 43.32 0.55 -12.17
N VAL A 188 43.21 -0.73 -12.55
CA VAL A 188 43.99 -1.83 -11.99
C VAL A 188 44.82 -2.45 -13.09
N ASN A 189 46.13 -2.57 -12.88
CA ASN A 189 47.08 -3.08 -13.90
C ASN A 189 46.97 -2.33 -15.25
N ASN A 190 46.84 -1.00 -15.20
CA ASN A 190 46.68 -0.11 -16.36
C ASN A 190 45.41 -0.34 -17.19
N ILE A 191 44.40 -1.03 -16.65
CA ILE A 191 43.11 -1.25 -17.31
C ILE A 191 41.99 -0.81 -16.37
N CYS A 192 40.95 -0.18 -16.91
CA CYS A 192 39.71 0.11 -16.20
C CYS A 192 39.02 -1.22 -15.86
N ALA A 193 39.24 -1.72 -14.64
CA ALA A 193 38.76 -3.01 -14.19
C ALA A 193 37.24 -3.00 -14.01
N SER A 194 36.60 -4.18 -14.09
CA SER A 194 35.20 -4.29 -13.74
C SER A 194 34.98 -3.93 -12.27
N ALA A 195 33.85 -3.27 -12.00
CA ALA A 195 33.44 -2.86 -10.67
C ALA A 195 33.40 -4.05 -9.69
N THR A 196 33.92 -3.89 -8.47
CA THR A 196 33.90 -4.92 -7.42
C THR A 196 33.58 -4.32 -6.06
N CYS A 197 33.09 -5.13 -5.13
CA CYS A 197 32.71 -4.69 -3.79
C CYS A 197 33.87 -4.27 -2.85
N ASN A 198 35.08 -4.10 -3.37
CA ASN A 198 36.28 -3.72 -2.61
C ASN A 198 37.25 -2.90 -3.48
N ASP A 199 36.71 -2.07 -4.38
CA ASP A 199 37.51 -1.25 -5.30
C ASP A 199 37.61 0.23 -4.88
N THR A 200 37.09 0.62 -3.72
CA THR A 200 37.10 1.98 -3.15
C THR A 200 36.25 3.00 -3.90
N ILE A 201 35.39 2.55 -4.82
CA ILE A 201 34.46 3.40 -5.57
C ILE A 201 33.04 2.88 -5.34
N LYS A 202 32.11 3.78 -5.00
CA LYS A 202 30.69 3.43 -4.89
C LYS A 202 30.08 3.08 -6.25
N ASN A 203 30.05 1.80 -6.61
CA ASN A 203 29.56 1.31 -7.90
C ASN A 203 28.84 -0.06 -7.77
N ASN A 204 28.56 -0.76 -8.87
CA ASN A 204 27.99 -2.13 -8.86
C ASN A 204 26.71 -2.39 -8.03
N GLY A 205 25.92 -1.35 -7.73
CA GLY A 205 24.73 -1.44 -6.89
C GLY A 205 24.97 -1.26 -5.39
N GLU A 206 26.17 -0.82 -4.99
CA GLU A 206 26.52 -0.45 -3.63
C GLU A 206 25.74 0.75 -3.10
N THR A 207 25.48 0.76 -1.80
CA THR A 207 24.81 1.88 -1.13
C THR A 207 25.78 2.79 -0.38
N ASP A 208 26.97 2.32 -0.03
CA ASP A 208 28.13 3.14 0.32
C ASP A 208 29.39 2.51 -0.28
N VAL A 209 30.52 3.24 -0.30
CA VAL A 209 31.77 2.75 -0.89
C VAL A 209 32.13 1.37 -0.35
N ASP A 210 32.24 0.38 -1.24
CA ASP A 210 32.60 -1.02 -0.96
C ASP A 210 31.59 -1.80 -0.10
N CYS A 211 30.34 -1.34 0.03
CA CYS A 211 29.35 -2.04 0.85
C CYS A 211 27.88 -1.74 0.49
N GLY A 212 27.00 -2.62 0.98
CA GLY A 212 25.55 -2.51 0.81
C GLY A 212 25.08 -2.85 -0.59
N GLY A 213 23.76 -2.85 -0.80
CA GLY A 213 23.14 -3.38 -2.00
C GLY A 213 23.07 -4.91 -1.98
N SER A 214 22.47 -5.50 -3.03
CA SER A 214 22.25 -6.96 -3.10
C SER A 214 23.50 -7.78 -3.34
N ASN A 215 24.57 -7.16 -3.84
CA ASN A 215 25.75 -7.85 -4.37
C ASN A 215 26.97 -7.77 -3.45
N CYS A 216 26.95 -6.90 -2.45
CA CYS A 216 28.09 -6.62 -1.58
C CYS A 216 27.76 -6.90 -0.11
N SER A 217 28.80 -6.96 0.72
CA SER A 217 28.60 -7.18 2.15
C SER A 217 27.90 -5.97 2.79
N PRO A 218 27.05 -6.16 3.82
CA PRO A 218 26.36 -5.06 4.47
C PRO A 218 27.32 -4.03 5.08
N CYS A 219 26.95 -2.76 4.97
CA CYS A 219 27.67 -1.61 5.49
C CYS A 219 27.65 -1.53 7.03
N GLY A 220 28.73 -1.02 7.61
CA GLY A 220 28.82 -0.73 9.05
C GLY A 220 28.02 0.52 9.46
N ASN A 221 27.95 0.77 10.77
CA ASN A 221 27.30 1.96 11.33
C ASN A 221 27.93 3.27 10.79
N GLY A 222 27.10 4.27 10.50
CA GLY A 222 27.45 5.57 9.93
C GLY A 222 27.58 5.62 8.40
N LYS A 223 27.41 4.50 7.71
CA LYS A 223 27.55 4.38 6.24
C LYS A 223 26.22 4.56 5.51
N ALA A 224 26.26 4.99 4.26
CA ALA A 224 25.07 5.21 3.45
C ALA A 224 24.33 3.90 3.10
N CYS A 225 23.00 3.95 3.07
CA CYS A 225 22.13 2.82 2.79
C CYS A 225 20.86 3.25 2.06
N SER A 226 20.24 2.32 1.35
CA SER A 226 18.93 2.54 0.68
C SER A 226 17.83 1.66 1.29
N SER A 227 18.22 0.61 2.01
CA SER A 227 17.35 -0.38 2.65
C SER A 227 18.02 -0.95 3.90
N ALA A 228 17.22 -1.55 4.79
CA ALA A 228 17.72 -2.22 5.98
C ALA A 228 18.76 -3.33 5.68
N GLY A 229 18.57 -4.06 4.57
CA GLY A 229 19.48 -5.14 4.18
C GLY A 229 20.90 -4.67 3.84
N ASP A 230 21.05 -3.38 3.53
CA ASP A 230 22.34 -2.78 3.22
C ASP A 230 23.20 -2.57 4.47
N CYS A 231 22.64 -2.69 5.67
CA CYS A 231 23.32 -2.42 6.92
C CYS A 231 23.57 -3.71 7.71
N ALA A 232 24.77 -3.87 8.25
CA ALA A 232 25.12 -5.01 9.10
C ALA A 232 24.20 -5.11 10.33
N ILE A 233 23.74 -3.95 10.82
CA ILE A 233 22.80 -3.79 11.93
C ILE A 233 21.32 -3.84 11.51
N LYS A 234 21.05 -4.09 10.22
CA LYS A 234 19.70 -4.18 9.64
C LYS A 234 18.80 -2.96 9.87
N SER A 235 19.38 -1.77 10.04
CA SER A 235 18.65 -0.52 10.21
C SER A 235 19.25 0.56 9.34
N CYS A 236 18.41 1.17 8.51
CA CYS A 236 18.78 2.25 7.59
C CYS A 236 17.93 3.48 7.88
N VAL A 237 18.48 4.42 8.65
CA VAL A 237 17.78 5.61 9.14
C VAL A 237 18.19 6.83 8.35
N HIS A 238 17.22 7.45 7.66
CA HIS A 238 17.44 8.63 6.81
C HIS A 238 18.61 8.44 5.82
N GLY A 239 18.72 7.25 5.23
CA GLY A 239 19.75 6.91 4.26
C GLY A 239 21.13 6.61 4.86
N THR A 240 21.22 6.42 6.19
CA THR A 240 22.46 6.05 6.89
C THR A 240 22.22 4.86 7.83
N CYS A 241 23.11 3.87 7.81
CA CYS A 241 23.13 2.77 8.77
C CYS A 241 23.34 3.35 10.16
N LYS A 242 22.33 3.27 11.03
CA LYS A 242 22.42 3.74 12.41
C LYS A 242 21.82 2.71 13.34
N ASP A 243 22.32 2.69 14.57
CA ASP A 243 21.74 1.82 15.59
C ASP A 243 20.24 2.17 15.75
N PRO A 244 19.36 1.15 15.80
CA PRO A 244 17.95 1.31 16.10
C PRO A 244 17.70 2.23 17.30
N THR A 245 16.85 3.23 17.15
CA THR A 245 16.36 4.01 18.30
C THR A 245 14.84 4.10 18.27
N CYS A 246 14.22 4.14 19.45
CA CYS A 246 12.78 4.24 19.64
C CYS A 246 12.16 5.62 19.29
N SER A 247 12.73 6.33 18.30
CA SER A 247 12.34 7.67 17.89
C SER A 247 12.95 8.06 16.53
N ASP A 248 13.42 7.08 15.76
CA ASP A 248 14.09 7.32 14.48
C ASP A 248 13.15 7.38 13.27
N GLY A 249 11.86 7.14 13.49
CA GLY A 249 10.79 7.24 12.50
C GLY A 249 10.63 5.99 11.64
N ILE A 250 11.30 4.88 11.96
CA ILE A 250 11.37 3.69 11.12
C ILE A 250 11.27 2.43 11.99
N MET A 251 10.30 1.56 11.71
CA MET A 251 10.14 0.28 12.42
C MET A 251 11.36 -0.65 12.23
N ASN A 252 12.26 -0.68 13.20
CA ASN A 252 13.51 -1.43 13.12
C ASN A 252 13.97 -1.97 14.49
N GLY A 253 15.09 -2.71 14.56
CA GLY A 253 15.51 -3.36 15.80
C GLY A 253 14.51 -4.43 16.30
N ASN A 254 14.00 -4.29 17.52
CA ASN A 254 12.99 -5.18 18.11
C ASN A 254 11.61 -4.49 18.28
N GLU A 255 11.41 -3.35 17.63
CA GLU A 255 10.14 -2.64 17.63
C GLU A 255 9.00 -3.47 17.03
N THR A 256 7.79 -3.18 17.49
CA THR A 256 6.56 -3.84 17.03
C THR A 256 5.67 -2.95 16.18
N ASP A 257 5.90 -1.63 16.21
CA ASP A 257 5.46 -0.62 15.24
C ASP A 257 6.46 0.54 15.26
N ILE A 258 6.33 1.51 14.35
CA ILE A 258 7.27 2.63 14.19
C ILE A 258 7.58 3.28 15.55
N ASP A 259 8.84 3.17 15.99
CA ASP A 259 9.40 3.75 17.21
C ASP A 259 8.80 3.24 18.54
N CYS A 260 8.14 2.07 18.55
CA CYS A 260 7.49 1.56 19.75
C CYS A 260 7.45 0.02 19.85
N GLY A 261 7.31 -0.48 21.09
CA GLY A 261 7.25 -1.92 21.41
C GLY A 261 8.59 -2.65 21.46
N GLY A 262 8.59 -3.92 21.86
CA GLY A 262 9.79 -4.67 22.17
C GLY A 262 10.55 -4.10 23.36
N SER A 263 11.74 -3.52 23.14
CA SER A 263 12.47 -2.77 24.19
C SER A 263 12.19 -1.27 24.22
N CYS A 264 11.35 -0.79 23.30
CA CYS A 264 10.95 0.60 23.21
C CYS A 264 9.73 0.92 24.10
N PRO A 265 9.39 2.20 24.31
CA PRO A 265 8.15 2.58 24.97
C PRO A 265 6.95 1.89 24.31
N VAL A 266 5.93 1.62 25.12
CA VAL A 266 4.68 0.99 24.64
C VAL A 266 4.04 1.80 23.51
N CYS A 267 3.59 1.09 22.49
CA CYS A 267 2.87 1.63 21.35
C CYS A 267 1.55 2.29 21.79
N GLY A 268 1.28 3.46 21.23
CA GLY A 268 0.05 4.22 21.42
C GLY A 268 -1.19 3.47 20.93
N VAL A 269 -2.37 3.98 21.28
CA VAL A 269 -3.62 3.51 20.66
C VAL A 269 -3.49 3.69 19.14
N TYR A 270 -3.85 2.65 18.37
CA TYR A 270 -3.75 2.58 16.90
C TYR A 270 -2.36 2.34 16.31
N GLN A 271 -1.36 1.99 17.13
CA GLN A 271 -0.05 1.49 16.70
C GLN A 271 0.02 -0.05 16.85
N MET A 272 0.72 -0.75 15.94
CA MET A 272 0.83 -2.22 15.94
C MET A 272 1.67 -2.72 17.14
N CYS A 273 1.26 -3.81 17.78
CA CYS A 273 2.04 -4.45 18.84
C CYS A 273 2.16 -5.94 18.58
N LYS A 274 3.34 -6.54 18.81
CA LYS A 274 3.51 -7.98 18.60
C LYS A 274 3.14 -8.82 19.82
N VAL A 275 3.25 -8.25 21.01
CA VAL A 275 2.89 -8.90 22.28
C VAL A 275 2.10 -7.91 23.14
N GLY A 276 1.13 -8.40 23.91
CA GLY A 276 0.23 -7.56 24.71
C GLY A 276 0.93 -6.67 25.77
N LEU A 277 2.22 -6.92 26.06
CA LEU A 277 3.03 -6.07 26.93
C LEU A 277 3.46 -4.76 26.26
N ASP A 278 3.36 -4.66 24.93
CA ASP A 278 3.90 -3.57 24.13
C ASP A 278 2.85 -2.49 23.78
N CYS A 279 1.60 -2.60 24.25
CA CYS A 279 0.55 -1.61 23.97
C CYS A 279 0.18 -0.76 25.19
N THR A 280 -0.09 0.53 24.98
CA THR A 280 -0.67 1.46 25.98
C THR A 280 -2.09 1.07 26.40
N THR A 281 -2.80 0.35 25.55
CA THR A 281 -4.05 -0.37 25.85
C THR A 281 -3.93 -1.74 25.18
N GLY A 282 -4.00 -2.83 25.94
CA GLY A 282 -3.80 -4.21 25.47
C GLY A 282 -4.80 -4.66 24.38
N SER A 283 -4.67 -4.11 23.17
CA SER A 283 -5.43 -4.42 21.98
C SER A 283 -4.43 -4.71 20.88
N VAL A 284 -4.32 -5.97 20.51
CA VAL A 284 -3.64 -6.37 19.29
C VAL A 284 -4.70 -6.69 18.24
N VAL A 285 -4.58 -6.08 17.06
CA VAL A 285 -5.29 -6.52 15.85
C VAL A 285 -4.27 -7.26 14.98
N TYR A 286 -4.43 -8.57 14.83
CA TYR A 286 -3.62 -9.36 13.91
C TYR A 286 -4.40 -9.82 12.68
N SER A 287 -3.80 -9.46 11.53
CA SER A 287 -3.61 -10.19 10.26
C SER A 287 -3.93 -9.28 9.05
N ASN A 288 -2.90 -9.04 8.22
CA ASN A 288 -2.99 -8.36 6.91
C ASN A 288 -3.78 -7.03 6.86
N GLY A 289 -3.60 -6.22 7.91
CA GLY A 289 -4.55 -5.24 8.44
C GLY A 289 -5.41 -4.45 7.44
N THR A 290 -6.73 -4.60 7.59
CA THR A 290 -7.71 -3.60 7.17
C THR A 290 -7.30 -2.22 7.70
N TYR A 291 -7.07 -1.29 6.78
CA TYR A 291 -6.69 0.09 7.08
C TYR A 291 -7.90 0.92 7.55
N SER A 292 -9.06 0.78 6.90
CA SER A 292 -10.31 1.44 7.33
C SER A 292 -11.46 0.45 7.30
N PHE A 293 -12.36 0.55 8.28
CA PHE A 293 -13.53 -0.31 8.34
C PHE A 293 -14.76 0.49 8.77
N TRP A 294 -15.76 0.52 7.90
CA TRP A 294 -17.08 1.10 8.15
C TRP A 294 -18.11 -0.03 8.31
N PRO A 295 -18.46 -0.40 9.55
CA PRO A 295 -19.40 -1.50 9.79
C PRO A 295 -20.78 -1.25 9.19
N MET A 296 -21.19 0.02 9.09
CA MET A 296 -22.56 0.46 8.80
C MET A 296 -23.58 0.11 9.89
N GLU A 297 -23.10 -0.01 11.13
CA GLU A 297 -23.89 -0.28 12.33
C GLU A 297 -24.58 0.99 12.85
N ASN A 298 -25.57 1.47 12.09
CA ASN A 298 -26.37 2.67 12.36
C ASN A 298 -25.60 4.02 12.27
N ASN A 299 -24.39 4.00 11.74
CA ASN A 299 -23.59 5.18 11.42
C ASN A 299 -22.57 4.86 10.32
N ALA A 300 -21.86 5.88 9.84
CA ALA A 300 -20.79 5.75 8.85
C ALA A 300 -19.41 6.06 9.46
N ILE A 301 -19.20 5.71 10.74
CA ILE A 301 -17.93 5.90 11.44
C ILE A 301 -16.95 4.81 11.01
N ASP A 302 -15.72 5.21 10.73
CA ASP A 302 -14.60 4.28 10.55
C ASP A 302 -14.04 3.93 11.93
N ILE A 303 -14.10 2.66 12.30
CA ILE A 303 -13.67 2.22 13.63
C ILE A 303 -12.17 1.89 13.71
N ILE A 304 -11.41 2.06 12.61
CA ILE A 304 -9.98 1.78 12.55
C ILE A 304 -9.16 3.06 12.36
N SER A 305 -9.26 3.72 11.19
CA SER A 305 -8.37 4.85 10.85
C SER A 305 -8.96 6.23 11.10
N GLY A 306 -10.23 6.31 11.50
CA GLY A 306 -10.93 7.58 11.69
C GLY A 306 -11.29 8.30 10.39
N LEU A 307 -11.25 7.62 9.22
CA LEU A 307 -11.79 8.13 7.95
C LEU A 307 -13.32 8.15 7.98
N ASN A 308 -13.88 8.94 8.89
CA ASN A 308 -15.31 8.97 9.16
C ASN A 308 -16.11 9.53 7.97
N GLY A 309 -17.19 8.83 7.64
CA GLY A 309 -18.13 9.24 6.63
C GLY A 309 -19.33 10.00 7.19
N THR A 310 -19.99 10.74 6.32
CA THR A 310 -21.26 11.42 6.60
C THR A 310 -22.29 11.06 5.54
N GLY A 311 -23.53 10.85 5.97
CA GLY A 311 -24.63 10.53 5.06
C GLY A 311 -25.08 11.75 4.28
N VAL A 312 -25.11 11.64 2.95
CA VAL A 312 -25.61 12.70 2.05
C VAL A 312 -27.04 12.37 1.64
N ARG A 313 -27.94 13.36 1.80
CA ARG A 313 -29.40 13.23 1.56
C ARG A 313 -30.07 12.17 2.44
N SER A 314 -29.61 12.08 3.68
CA SER A 314 -30.24 11.32 4.77
C SER A 314 -30.48 9.84 4.43
N PRO A 315 -29.41 9.07 4.10
CA PRO A 315 -29.53 7.62 4.01
C PRO A 315 -29.97 7.05 5.35
N THR A 316 -30.57 5.86 5.31
CA THR A 316 -31.12 5.19 6.51
C THR A 316 -30.40 3.89 6.78
N TYR A 317 -30.57 3.31 7.95
CA TYR A 317 -29.99 2.01 8.32
C TYR A 317 -31.12 1.03 8.63
N VAL A 318 -30.99 -0.20 8.14
CA VAL A 318 -32.02 -1.25 8.26
C VAL A 318 -31.49 -2.50 8.96
N THR A 319 -32.38 -3.27 9.57
CA THR A 319 -32.07 -4.53 10.26
C THR A 319 -32.97 -5.66 9.73
N PRO A 320 -32.51 -6.92 9.64
CA PRO A 320 -31.14 -7.36 9.92
C PRO A 320 -30.14 -6.95 8.84
N GLY A 321 -28.89 -6.72 9.25
CA GLY A 321 -27.76 -6.55 8.33
C GLY A 321 -27.32 -7.85 7.68
N VAL A 322 -26.15 -7.83 7.05
CA VAL A 322 -25.57 -8.97 6.30
C VAL A 322 -25.52 -10.28 7.09
N THR A 323 -25.26 -10.20 8.39
CA THR A 323 -25.08 -11.36 9.27
C THR A 323 -26.37 -11.98 9.79
N GLY A 324 -27.55 -11.43 9.43
CA GLY A 324 -28.81 -11.78 10.08
C GLY A 324 -29.02 -11.10 11.43
N SER A 325 -28.11 -10.21 11.80
CA SER A 325 -28.12 -9.33 12.97
C SER A 325 -27.51 -7.96 12.59
N GLY A 326 -27.58 -6.97 13.47
CA GLY A 326 -27.01 -5.63 13.20
C GLY A 326 -27.77 -4.83 12.15
N TYR A 327 -27.09 -3.81 11.61
CA TYR A 327 -27.62 -2.89 10.61
C TYR A 327 -26.88 -2.97 9.27
N ALA A 328 -27.53 -2.53 8.21
CA ALA A 328 -26.91 -2.22 6.93
C ALA A 328 -27.35 -0.83 6.46
N LEU A 329 -26.48 -0.14 5.74
CA LEU A 329 -26.77 1.13 5.09
C LEU A 329 -27.77 0.91 3.95
N LYS A 330 -28.92 1.56 4.01
CA LYS A 330 -29.92 1.61 2.94
C LYS A 330 -29.77 2.88 2.11
N LEU A 331 -29.58 2.68 0.81
CA LEU A 331 -29.48 3.72 -0.19
C LEU A 331 -30.63 3.58 -1.20
N ILE A 332 -31.26 4.73 -1.51
CA ILE A 332 -32.32 4.83 -2.50
C ILE A 332 -31.80 5.66 -3.66
N ARG A 333 -31.68 5.03 -4.84
CA ARG A 333 -31.08 5.67 -6.02
C ARG A 333 -31.79 6.96 -6.43
N ASN A 334 -33.13 6.95 -6.46
CA ASN A 334 -33.94 8.11 -6.86
C ASN A 334 -33.91 9.27 -5.85
N SER A 335 -33.33 9.04 -4.67
CA SER A 335 -33.11 10.06 -3.64
C SER A 335 -31.66 10.55 -3.61
N TYR A 336 -30.79 10.04 -4.51
CA TYR A 336 -29.39 10.45 -4.67
C TYR A 336 -28.57 10.28 -3.38
N GLN A 337 -28.82 9.18 -2.66
CA GLN A 337 -28.23 8.93 -1.34
C GLN A 337 -26.89 8.22 -1.43
N TYR A 338 -25.94 8.61 -0.57
CA TYR A 338 -24.62 7.99 -0.45
C TYR A 338 -23.94 8.41 0.87
N ILE A 339 -22.79 7.82 1.18
CA ILE A 339 -21.88 8.28 2.24
C ILE A 339 -20.71 9.02 1.60
N ASN A 340 -20.40 10.20 2.11
CA ASN A 340 -19.20 10.96 1.75
C ASN A 340 -18.16 10.87 2.86
N ILE A 341 -16.94 10.46 2.51
CA ILE A 341 -15.76 10.55 3.35
C ILE A 341 -14.87 11.67 2.77
N PRO A 342 -14.88 12.87 3.38
CA PRO A 342 -14.30 14.07 2.77
C PRO A 342 -12.78 14.06 2.77
N THR A 343 -12.16 13.26 3.65
CA THR A 343 -10.70 13.14 3.76
C THR A 343 -10.17 12.39 2.55
N PHE A 344 -9.27 13.02 1.79
CA PHE A 344 -8.58 12.38 0.68
C PHE A 344 -7.65 11.27 1.20
N LYS A 345 -7.68 10.13 0.51
CA LYS A 345 -6.77 9.01 0.72
C LYS A 345 -6.08 8.71 -0.60
N SER A 346 -4.76 8.86 -0.63
CA SER A 346 -3.99 8.49 -1.82
C SER A 346 -3.92 6.98 -1.99
N PHE A 347 -4.14 6.52 -3.22
CA PHE A 347 -3.89 5.15 -3.69
C PHE A 347 -2.75 5.06 -4.71
N VAL A 348 -2.12 6.19 -5.05
CA VAL A 348 -1.03 6.24 -6.03
C VAL A 348 0.15 5.42 -5.52
N ASN A 349 0.78 4.66 -6.42
CA ASN A 349 1.92 3.79 -6.13
C ASN A 349 1.68 2.76 -5.01
N THR A 350 0.43 2.34 -4.81
CA THR A 350 0.06 1.47 -3.70
C THR A 350 -0.90 0.37 -4.16
N SER A 351 -0.63 -0.87 -3.77
CA SER A 351 -1.61 -1.97 -3.89
C SER A 351 -2.71 -1.77 -2.86
N PHE A 352 -3.96 -2.08 -3.20
CA PHE A 352 -5.07 -1.95 -2.27
C PHE A 352 -6.16 -2.98 -2.52
N THR A 353 -6.98 -3.19 -1.50
CA THR A 353 -8.16 -4.05 -1.56
C THR A 353 -9.34 -3.32 -0.92
N VAL A 354 -10.47 -3.29 -1.59
CA VAL A 354 -11.74 -2.80 -1.02
C VAL A 354 -12.75 -3.94 -1.05
N GLU A 355 -13.37 -4.21 0.08
CA GLU A 355 -14.37 -5.27 0.22
C GLU A 355 -15.63 -4.71 0.86
N MET A 356 -16.77 -5.28 0.49
CA MET A 356 -18.05 -4.90 1.05
C MET A 356 -19.10 -5.97 0.78
N TRP A 357 -20.12 -5.99 1.63
CA TRP A 357 -21.34 -6.72 1.35
C TRP A 357 -22.35 -5.81 0.66
N ILE A 358 -22.96 -6.31 -0.41
CA ILE A 358 -23.98 -5.59 -1.18
C ILE A 358 -25.25 -6.41 -1.33
N TYR A 359 -26.40 -5.74 -1.26
CA TYR A 359 -27.73 -6.30 -1.51
C TYR A 359 -28.48 -5.40 -2.49
N PRO A 360 -28.32 -5.61 -3.81
CA PRO A 360 -28.99 -4.79 -4.80
C PRO A 360 -30.50 -5.03 -4.78
N THR A 361 -31.32 -3.97 -4.70
CA THR A 361 -32.79 -4.07 -4.80
C THR A 361 -33.31 -3.73 -6.19
N SER A 362 -32.47 -3.16 -7.05
CA SER A 362 -32.77 -2.84 -8.43
C SER A 362 -31.52 -2.96 -9.28
N LEU A 363 -31.60 -3.70 -10.38
CA LEU A 363 -30.55 -3.84 -11.38
C LEU A 363 -31.18 -3.85 -12.77
N SER A 364 -30.54 -3.19 -13.73
CA SER A 364 -30.99 -3.18 -15.12
C SER A 364 -29.80 -2.97 -16.06
N ASN A 365 -29.81 -3.70 -17.18
CA ASN A 365 -28.82 -3.51 -18.23
C ASN A 365 -28.80 -2.05 -18.72
N GLY A 366 -27.60 -1.49 -18.88
CA GLY A 366 -27.38 -0.11 -19.32
C GLY A 366 -27.29 0.94 -18.21
N ASN A 367 -27.56 0.58 -16.95
CA ASN A 367 -27.36 1.48 -15.81
C ASN A 367 -26.04 1.23 -15.09
N TYR A 368 -25.55 2.26 -14.39
CA TYR A 368 -24.41 2.17 -13.48
C TYR A 368 -24.92 2.28 -12.04
N TYR A 369 -24.36 1.52 -11.11
CA TYR A 369 -24.66 1.61 -9.69
C TYR A 369 -23.34 1.69 -8.93
N GLY A 370 -22.97 2.88 -8.46
CA GLY A 370 -21.68 3.08 -7.80
C GLY A 370 -21.63 2.47 -6.41
N LEU A 371 -20.53 1.83 -6.07
CA LEU A 371 -20.32 1.16 -4.79
C LEU A 371 -19.27 1.89 -3.95
N PHE A 372 -18.10 2.14 -4.52
CA PHE A 372 -17.02 2.88 -3.87
C PHE A 372 -16.28 3.67 -4.94
N THR A 373 -16.20 4.99 -4.79
CA THR A 373 -15.53 5.86 -5.77
C THR A 373 -14.66 6.93 -5.15
N GLN A 374 -13.59 7.29 -5.84
CA GLN A 374 -12.80 8.48 -5.57
C GLN A 374 -12.54 9.18 -6.90
N TYR A 375 -13.17 10.34 -7.09
CA TYR A 375 -13.10 11.10 -8.34
C TYR A 375 -12.07 12.23 -8.21
N ASP A 376 -11.10 12.25 -9.13
CA ASP A 376 -10.12 13.34 -9.28
C ASP A 376 -10.44 14.16 -10.54
N THR A 377 -10.32 13.54 -11.72
CA THR A 377 -10.65 14.15 -13.02
C THR A 377 -11.27 13.13 -13.98
N SER A 378 -11.88 13.61 -15.07
CA SER A 378 -12.37 12.78 -16.19
C SER A 378 -11.24 12.41 -17.16
N SER A 379 -10.08 12.02 -16.62
CA SER A 379 -8.91 11.57 -17.38
C SER A 379 -8.60 10.12 -17.01
N THR A 380 -8.15 9.34 -17.99
CA THR A 380 -7.82 7.93 -17.76
C THR A 380 -6.77 7.78 -16.68
N ASP A 381 -6.98 6.81 -15.80
CA ASP A 381 -6.19 6.47 -14.62
C ASP A 381 -6.34 7.39 -13.40
N HIS A 382 -7.11 8.47 -13.48
CA HIS A 382 -7.21 9.46 -12.38
C HIS A 382 -8.39 9.23 -11.41
N SER A 383 -9.44 8.53 -11.82
CA SER A 383 -10.63 8.33 -10.97
C SER A 383 -10.88 6.86 -10.70
N LEU A 384 -11.06 6.50 -9.43
CA LEU A 384 -11.32 5.13 -8.99
C LEU A 384 -12.82 4.87 -8.99
N HIS A 385 -13.26 3.86 -9.74
CA HIS A 385 -14.65 3.45 -9.83
C HIS A 385 -14.83 1.96 -9.54
N MET A 386 -15.46 1.65 -8.41
CA MET A 386 -16.00 0.33 -8.12
C MET A 386 -17.52 0.41 -8.21
N MET A 387 -18.11 -0.38 -9.09
CA MET A 387 -19.53 -0.25 -9.44
C MET A 387 -20.13 -1.56 -9.94
N ILE A 388 -21.46 -1.57 -10.07
CA ILE A 388 -22.18 -2.53 -10.91
C ILE A 388 -22.49 -1.84 -12.24
N ARG A 389 -21.97 -2.36 -13.34
CA ARG A 389 -22.29 -1.92 -14.70
C ARG A 389 -23.30 -2.89 -15.31
N GLY A 390 -24.53 -2.42 -15.48
CA GLY A 390 -25.67 -3.26 -15.82
C GLY A 390 -26.01 -4.22 -14.67
N VAL A 391 -25.49 -5.44 -14.77
CA VAL A 391 -25.66 -6.52 -13.78
C VAL A 391 -24.34 -7.16 -13.35
N GLN A 392 -23.18 -6.62 -13.77
CA GLN A 392 -21.87 -7.19 -13.48
C GLN A 392 -21.04 -6.21 -12.65
N LEU A 393 -20.17 -6.72 -11.77
CA LEU A 393 -19.21 -5.89 -11.03
C LEU A 393 -18.16 -5.29 -11.97
N THR A 394 -17.62 -4.13 -11.64
CA THR A 394 -16.57 -3.46 -12.42
C THR A 394 -15.64 -2.71 -11.49
N LEU A 395 -14.34 -2.85 -11.71
CA LEU A 395 -13.25 -2.04 -11.16
C LEU A 395 -12.63 -1.28 -12.32
N ASP A 396 -12.64 0.04 -12.27
CA ASP A 396 -12.21 0.89 -13.37
C ASP A 396 -11.44 2.11 -12.86
N PHE A 397 -10.32 2.43 -13.50
CA PHE A 397 -9.57 3.67 -13.28
C PHE A 397 -9.91 4.70 -14.36
N TYR A 398 -11.20 4.93 -14.61
CA TYR A 398 -11.67 5.79 -15.69
C TYR A 398 -11.25 5.34 -17.10
N GLY A 399 -11.96 4.34 -17.64
CA GLY A 399 -11.69 3.84 -18.99
C GLY A 399 -10.49 2.89 -19.07
N ASP A 400 -9.96 2.46 -17.93
CA ASP A 400 -8.94 1.43 -17.79
C ASP A 400 -9.33 0.49 -16.63
N GLY A 401 -10.10 -0.54 -16.98
CA GLY A 401 -10.82 -1.35 -16.00
C GLY A 401 -11.12 -2.76 -16.44
N VAL A 402 -11.52 -3.58 -15.47
CA VAL A 402 -11.99 -4.94 -15.65
C VAL A 402 -13.46 -5.05 -15.25
N THR A 403 -14.25 -5.79 -16.02
CA THR A 403 -15.65 -6.12 -15.72
C THR A 403 -15.76 -7.60 -15.42
N GLY A 404 -16.51 -7.93 -14.36
CA GLY A 404 -16.84 -9.27 -13.94
C GLY A 404 -17.64 -10.04 -14.99
N VAL A 405 -17.66 -11.37 -14.88
CA VAL A 405 -18.45 -12.22 -15.80
C VAL A 405 -19.81 -12.59 -15.20
N THR A 406 -19.92 -12.62 -13.88
CA THR A 406 -21.15 -13.07 -13.20
C THR A 406 -22.24 -12.00 -13.24
N SER A 407 -23.44 -12.40 -13.66
CA SER A 407 -24.63 -11.54 -13.59
C SER A 407 -25.30 -11.64 -12.22
N LEU A 408 -25.36 -10.50 -11.52
CA LEU A 408 -25.96 -10.38 -10.20
C LEU A 408 -27.50 -10.37 -10.31
N ALA A 409 -28.13 -11.14 -9.43
CA ALA A 409 -29.57 -11.05 -9.17
C ALA A 409 -29.86 -10.05 -8.04
N THR A 410 -31.02 -9.41 -8.08
CA THR A 410 -31.50 -8.57 -6.97
C THR A 410 -31.93 -9.41 -5.76
N TYR A 411 -32.09 -8.76 -4.63
CA TYR A 411 -32.57 -9.35 -3.37
C TYR A 411 -31.71 -10.50 -2.84
N THR A 412 -30.40 -10.43 -3.09
CA THR A 412 -29.40 -11.41 -2.67
C THR A 412 -28.19 -10.67 -2.12
N TRP A 413 -27.64 -11.14 -0.99
CA TRP A 413 -26.39 -10.63 -0.45
C TRP A 413 -25.21 -11.21 -1.24
N TYR A 414 -24.28 -10.35 -1.61
CA TYR A 414 -22.99 -10.71 -2.20
C TYR A 414 -21.85 -10.08 -1.42
N HIS A 415 -20.77 -10.83 -1.24
CA HIS A 415 -19.48 -10.24 -0.88
C HIS A 415 -18.77 -9.82 -2.16
N ALA A 416 -18.56 -8.52 -2.34
CA ALA A 416 -17.81 -7.97 -3.47
C ALA A 416 -16.45 -7.51 -2.97
N ALA A 417 -15.38 -7.96 -3.62
CA ALA A 417 -14.03 -7.55 -3.31
C ALA A 417 -13.29 -7.12 -4.59
N PHE A 418 -12.56 -6.03 -4.48
CA PHE A 418 -11.83 -5.39 -5.57
C PHE A 418 -10.38 -5.24 -5.13
N VAL A 419 -9.50 -6.00 -5.78
CA VAL A 419 -8.06 -6.06 -5.48
C VAL A 419 -7.30 -5.38 -6.61
N TYR A 420 -6.40 -4.47 -6.27
CA TYR A 420 -5.43 -3.90 -7.18
C TYR A 420 -4.01 -4.17 -6.67
N ASP A 421 -3.20 -4.82 -7.50
CA ASP A 421 -1.78 -5.03 -7.23
C ASP A 421 -0.92 -4.07 -8.07
N TYR A 422 -0.31 -3.08 -7.43
CA TYR A 422 0.43 -2.01 -8.11
C TYR A 422 1.65 -2.49 -8.91
N PRO A 423 2.56 -3.34 -8.38
CA PRO A 423 3.73 -3.80 -9.13
C PRO A 423 3.39 -4.49 -10.45
N SER A 424 2.33 -5.31 -10.46
CA SER A 424 1.88 -6.01 -11.66
C SER A 424 0.80 -5.24 -12.45
N LYS A 425 0.25 -4.16 -11.88
CA LYS A 425 -0.93 -3.44 -12.35
C LYS A 425 -2.17 -4.32 -12.50
N THR A 426 -2.24 -5.42 -11.75
CA THR A 426 -3.34 -6.37 -11.87
C THR A 426 -4.55 -5.85 -11.13
N GLN A 427 -5.69 -5.77 -11.82
CA GLN A 427 -7.01 -5.52 -11.26
C GLN A 427 -7.77 -6.84 -11.20
N THR A 428 -8.26 -7.21 -10.03
CA THR A 428 -9.00 -8.47 -9.82
C THR A 428 -10.29 -8.20 -9.06
N ILE A 429 -11.38 -8.78 -9.57
CA ILE A 429 -12.70 -8.76 -8.95
C ILE A 429 -12.97 -10.14 -8.39
N TYR A 430 -13.40 -10.18 -7.13
CA TYR A 430 -13.87 -11.37 -6.46
C TYR A 430 -15.34 -11.20 -6.08
N LEU A 431 -16.11 -12.27 -6.25
CA LEU A 431 -17.51 -12.37 -5.85
C LEU A 431 -17.67 -13.59 -4.94
N ASN A 432 -18.20 -13.37 -3.73
CA ASN A 432 -18.41 -14.41 -2.72
C ASN A 432 -17.14 -15.22 -2.41
N GLY A 433 -15.99 -14.54 -2.36
CA GLY A 433 -14.70 -15.16 -2.03
C GLY A 433 -13.96 -15.77 -3.22
N HIS A 434 -14.59 -15.85 -4.39
CA HIS A 434 -14.00 -16.45 -5.59
C HIS A 434 -13.71 -15.41 -6.66
N GLN A 435 -12.61 -15.57 -7.40
CA GLN A 435 -12.26 -14.66 -8.48
C GLN A 435 -13.34 -14.72 -9.59
N ASP A 436 -13.92 -13.57 -9.91
CA ASP A 436 -14.91 -13.40 -10.98
C ASP A 436 -14.24 -12.91 -12.28
N ALA A 437 -13.28 -11.99 -12.19
CA ALA A 437 -12.50 -11.53 -13.34
C ALA A 437 -11.15 -10.96 -12.91
N SER A 438 -10.20 -10.92 -13.84
CA SER A 438 -8.91 -10.24 -13.66
C SER A 438 -8.44 -9.61 -14.97
N GLY A 439 -7.74 -8.49 -14.87
CA GLY A 439 -7.13 -7.77 -15.99
C GLY A 439 -5.85 -7.05 -15.56
N ILE A 440 -5.11 -6.50 -16.52
CA ILE A 440 -3.92 -5.69 -16.27
C ILE A 440 -4.24 -4.29 -16.76
N SER A 441 -4.12 -3.29 -15.89
CA SER A 441 -4.31 -1.90 -16.27
C SER A 441 -3.15 -1.41 -17.15
N ASN A 442 -3.46 -0.57 -18.13
CA ASN A 442 -2.49 0.03 -19.03
C ASN A 442 -1.47 0.87 -18.25
N GLN A 443 -1.93 1.65 -17.28
CA GLN A 443 -1.10 2.46 -16.37
C GLN A 443 -1.49 2.22 -14.91
N PRO A 444 -0.62 2.59 -13.94
CA PRO A 444 -1.03 2.58 -12.54
C PRO A 444 -2.05 3.68 -12.24
N TYR A 445 -2.79 3.54 -11.16
CA TYR A 445 -3.68 4.60 -10.67
C TYR A 445 -2.91 5.91 -10.39
N LEU A 446 -3.39 7.03 -10.94
CA LEU A 446 -2.76 8.36 -10.93
C LEU A 446 -3.56 9.42 -10.17
N GLY A 447 -4.70 9.07 -9.56
CA GLY A 447 -5.56 10.04 -8.89
C GLY A 447 -4.91 10.69 -7.67
N THR A 448 -4.92 12.02 -7.61
CA THR A 448 -4.23 12.81 -6.56
C THR A 448 -5.15 13.64 -5.68
N SER A 449 -6.46 13.61 -5.95
CA SER A 449 -7.46 14.36 -5.20
C SER A 449 -8.80 13.63 -5.16
N GLY A 450 -9.77 14.21 -4.46
CA GLY A 450 -11.14 13.70 -4.38
C GLY A 450 -11.54 13.20 -3.00
N SER A 451 -12.84 13.06 -2.79
CA SER A 451 -13.40 12.39 -1.62
C SER A 451 -13.74 10.94 -1.95
N ILE A 452 -13.68 10.06 -0.95
CA ILE A 452 -14.22 8.70 -1.10
C ILE A 452 -15.74 8.79 -0.94
N ASN A 453 -16.47 8.09 -1.80
CA ASN A 453 -17.92 8.00 -1.75
C ASN A 453 -18.38 6.55 -1.78
N ILE A 454 -19.16 6.15 -0.78
CA ILE A 454 -19.77 4.81 -0.72
C ILE A 454 -21.22 4.91 -1.19
N GLY A 455 -21.56 4.16 -2.23
CA GLY A 455 -22.90 4.12 -2.83
C GLY A 455 -23.16 5.14 -3.95
N MET A 456 -22.11 5.82 -4.43
CA MET A 456 -22.20 6.77 -5.55
C MET A 456 -21.09 6.51 -6.56
N TYR A 457 -21.43 6.57 -7.84
CA TYR A 457 -20.53 6.71 -8.98
C TYR A 457 -20.50 8.18 -9.40
N HIS A 458 -19.30 8.70 -9.65
CA HIS A 458 -19.10 10.07 -10.09
C HIS A 458 -18.01 10.16 -11.16
N ASP A 459 -18.36 10.79 -12.28
CA ASP A 459 -17.48 11.08 -13.39
C ASP A 459 -17.82 12.44 -14.01
N GLY A 460 -17.12 13.50 -13.59
CA GLY A 460 -17.10 14.78 -14.31
C GLY A 460 -18.47 15.43 -14.53
N GLY A 461 -19.43 15.17 -13.64
CA GLY A 461 -20.82 15.62 -13.76
C GLY A 461 -21.86 14.53 -14.01
N ILE A 462 -21.45 13.29 -14.31
CA ILE A 462 -22.34 12.12 -14.34
C ILE A 462 -22.37 11.50 -12.94
N TYR A 463 -23.58 11.35 -12.39
CA TYR A 463 -23.80 10.78 -11.07
C TYR A 463 -24.77 9.61 -11.16
N ASN A 464 -24.36 8.45 -10.63
CA ASN A 464 -25.23 7.29 -10.50
C ASN A 464 -25.13 6.73 -9.09
N TYR A 465 -26.26 6.29 -8.53
CA TYR A 465 -26.34 5.91 -7.12
C TYR A 465 -26.74 4.44 -6.99
N PHE A 466 -26.23 3.81 -5.93
CA PHE A 466 -26.64 2.46 -5.58
C PHE A 466 -28.11 2.43 -5.13
N ASP A 467 -28.79 1.32 -5.39
CA ASP A 467 -30.15 1.06 -4.93
C ASP A 467 -30.17 -0.27 -4.19
N GLY A 468 -30.17 -0.22 -2.87
CA GLY A 468 -30.07 -1.42 -2.05
C GLY A 468 -29.40 -1.20 -0.69
N TYR A 469 -28.82 -2.28 -0.16
CA TYR A 469 -28.11 -2.26 1.12
C TYR A 469 -26.60 -2.48 0.96
N ILE A 470 -25.78 -1.78 1.75
CA ILE A 470 -24.33 -1.96 1.85
C ILE A 470 -23.98 -2.20 3.32
N GLY A 471 -23.08 -3.14 3.60
CA GLY A 471 -22.60 -3.42 4.96
C GLY A 471 -21.12 -3.78 4.97
N GLN A 472 -20.47 -3.58 6.12
CA GLN A 472 -19.08 -3.99 6.39
C GLN A 472 -18.11 -3.60 5.26
N VAL A 473 -17.98 -2.29 4.98
CA VAL A 473 -17.05 -1.81 3.97
C VAL A 473 -15.65 -1.78 4.59
N SER A 474 -14.69 -2.49 3.99
CA SER A 474 -13.29 -2.51 4.39
C SER A 474 -12.40 -1.93 3.29
N LEU A 475 -11.33 -1.26 3.71
CA LEU A 475 -10.23 -0.85 2.85
C LEU A 475 -8.94 -1.37 3.46
N THR A 476 -8.14 -2.08 2.68
CA THR A 476 -6.81 -2.59 3.02
C THR A 476 -5.79 -1.97 2.07
N MET A 477 -4.66 -1.46 2.58
CA MET A 477 -3.59 -0.85 1.76
C MET A 477 -2.57 -1.89 1.27
N ALA A 478 -3.09 -3.04 0.84
CA ALA A 478 -2.34 -4.13 0.23
C ALA A 478 -3.24 -4.91 -0.73
N ALA A 479 -2.65 -5.60 -1.70
CA ALA A 479 -3.36 -6.59 -2.50
C ALA A 479 -3.52 -7.86 -1.66
N LYS A 480 -4.76 -8.20 -1.29
CA LYS A 480 -5.07 -9.43 -0.56
C LYS A 480 -4.97 -10.65 -1.48
N SER A 481 -4.54 -11.78 -0.92
CA SER A 481 -4.51 -13.05 -1.64
C SER A 481 -5.92 -13.60 -1.87
N ALA A 482 -6.09 -14.51 -2.83
CA ALA A 482 -7.37 -15.16 -3.07
C ALA A 482 -7.89 -15.89 -1.81
N ASP A 483 -6.99 -16.47 -1.01
CA ASP A 483 -7.34 -17.16 0.23
C ASP A 483 -7.80 -16.19 1.31
N ASP A 484 -7.16 -15.01 1.43
CA ASP A 484 -7.62 -13.96 2.36
C ASP A 484 -9.00 -13.43 1.97
N ILE A 485 -9.28 -13.26 0.67
CA ILE A 485 -10.61 -12.84 0.18
C ILE A 485 -11.66 -13.92 0.43
N LEU A 486 -11.31 -15.19 0.21
CA LEU A 486 -12.19 -16.32 0.48
C LEU A 486 -12.50 -16.42 1.98
N ASN A 487 -11.50 -16.23 2.83
CA ASN A 487 -11.67 -16.21 4.28
C ASN A 487 -12.59 -15.07 4.72
N ASP A 488 -12.39 -13.84 4.25
CA ASP A 488 -13.24 -12.71 4.64
C ASP A 488 -14.69 -12.87 4.18
N ALA A 489 -14.90 -13.45 2.99
CA ALA A 489 -16.23 -13.72 2.45
C ALA A 489 -16.99 -14.83 3.21
N THR A 490 -16.28 -15.72 3.93
CA THR A 490 -16.87 -16.96 4.45
C THR A 490 -16.66 -17.21 5.93
N LEU A 491 -15.78 -16.46 6.61
CA LEU A 491 -15.59 -16.51 8.05
C LEU A 491 -16.79 -15.86 8.75
N ALA A 492 -17.71 -16.68 9.26
CA ALA A 492 -18.92 -16.23 9.93
C ALA A 492 -18.65 -15.62 11.31
N SER A 493 -17.61 -16.09 12.00
CA SER A 493 -17.08 -15.55 13.25
C SER A 493 -15.73 -16.18 13.61
N TRP A 494 -14.92 -15.44 14.36
CA TRP A 494 -13.70 -15.92 15.00
C TRP A 494 -13.61 -15.31 16.39
N HIS A 495 -13.63 -16.15 17.42
CA HIS A 495 -13.42 -15.77 18.80
C HIS A 495 -12.04 -16.26 19.24
N SER A 496 -11.06 -15.36 19.22
CA SER A 496 -9.70 -15.62 19.71
C SER A 496 -9.63 -15.74 21.22
N PHE A 497 -10.41 -14.90 21.93
CA PHE A 497 -10.37 -14.74 23.38
C PHE A 497 -9.11 -14.05 23.92
N ASP A 498 -8.33 -13.37 23.08
CA ASP A 498 -7.01 -12.81 23.42
C ASP A 498 -7.00 -11.54 24.28
N CYS A 499 -8.08 -10.76 24.31
CA CYS A 499 -8.15 -9.48 25.03
C CYS A 499 -9.55 -9.21 25.58
N GLU A 500 -10.57 -9.28 24.70
CA GLU A 500 -11.98 -9.10 25.06
C GLU A 500 -12.74 -10.41 24.83
N ILE A 501 -13.13 -11.06 25.92
CA ILE A 501 -13.74 -12.40 25.91
C ILE A 501 -15.02 -12.49 25.07
N THR A 502 -15.72 -11.38 24.87
CA THR A 502 -17.01 -11.30 24.17
C THR A 502 -16.88 -10.89 22.72
N TYR A 503 -15.69 -10.57 22.22
CA TYR A 503 -15.52 -10.00 20.89
C TYR A 503 -15.32 -11.08 19.83
N ASP A 504 -15.84 -10.83 18.63
CA ASP A 504 -15.54 -11.57 17.41
C ASP A 504 -14.43 -10.83 16.67
N SER A 505 -13.25 -11.43 16.70
CA SER A 505 -12.05 -11.02 15.96
C SER A 505 -12.26 -11.11 14.45
N GLY A 506 -13.20 -11.91 13.96
CA GLY A 506 -13.55 -12.04 12.54
C GLY A 506 -14.21 -10.79 11.95
N PRO A 507 -14.55 -10.80 10.65
CA PRO A 507 -15.08 -9.62 9.95
C PRO A 507 -16.51 -9.26 10.39
N ASN A 508 -17.23 -10.20 11.00
CA ASN A 508 -18.65 -10.08 11.29
C ASN A 508 -18.99 -9.46 12.66
N LYS A 509 -17.97 -9.24 13.51
CA LYS A 509 -18.04 -8.52 14.80
C LYS A 509 -19.20 -8.94 15.70
N ARG A 510 -19.56 -10.22 15.71
CA ARG A 510 -20.58 -10.78 16.59
C ARG A 510 -20.15 -10.74 18.06
N GLN A 511 -21.03 -10.32 18.95
CA GLN A 511 -20.75 -10.37 20.38
C GLN A 511 -21.17 -11.70 20.98
N GLY A 512 -20.27 -12.31 21.77
CA GLY A 512 -20.60 -13.45 22.61
C GLY A 512 -20.89 -13.05 24.05
N LYS A 513 -21.37 -14.02 24.83
CA LYS A 513 -21.74 -13.89 26.23
C LYS A 513 -21.02 -14.96 27.04
N ALA A 514 -20.09 -14.52 27.87
CA ALA A 514 -19.32 -15.36 28.78
C ALA A 514 -20.03 -15.50 30.14
N ILE A 515 -20.28 -16.72 30.60
CA ILE A 515 -20.85 -17.00 31.93
C ILE A 515 -19.97 -18.00 32.65
N GLY A 516 -19.46 -17.63 33.83
CA GLY A 516 -18.63 -18.52 34.66
C GLY A 516 -17.32 -18.97 34.00
N VAL A 517 -16.84 -18.26 32.97
CA VAL A 517 -15.54 -18.51 32.32
C VAL A 517 -14.56 -17.40 32.69
N THR A 518 -13.26 -17.70 32.61
CA THR A 518 -12.19 -16.75 32.91
C THR A 518 -11.11 -16.82 31.83
N LEU A 519 -10.39 -15.72 31.60
CA LEU A 519 -9.21 -15.73 30.74
C LEU A 519 -8.09 -16.55 31.38
N ALA A 520 -7.38 -17.31 30.55
CA ALA A 520 -6.23 -18.10 30.93
C ALA A 520 -5.23 -18.16 29.75
N PRO A 521 -3.99 -18.64 29.95
CA PRO A 521 -3.09 -18.88 28.82
C PRO A 521 -3.73 -19.80 27.78
N GLY A 522 -3.82 -19.32 26.54
CA GLY A 522 -4.37 -20.03 25.39
C GLY A 522 -3.34 -20.96 24.74
N LYS A 523 -3.75 -21.60 23.65
CA LYS A 523 -2.82 -22.17 22.67
C LYS A 523 -2.07 -21.05 21.95
N VAL A 524 -2.79 -20.02 21.56
CA VAL A 524 -2.28 -18.74 21.05
C VAL A 524 -2.65 -17.71 22.12
N ASN A 525 -1.69 -16.96 22.64
CA ASN A 525 -1.94 -15.87 23.60
C ASN A 525 -2.91 -16.24 24.77
N GLN A 526 -4.19 -15.83 24.75
CA GLN A 526 -5.16 -16.12 25.81
C GLN A 526 -6.34 -16.97 25.29
N GLY A 527 -6.87 -17.84 26.15
CA GLY A 527 -8.06 -18.63 25.90
C GLY A 527 -9.06 -18.53 27.06
N LEU A 528 -10.18 -19.24 26.92
CA LEU A 528 -11.22 -19.33 27.95
C LEU A 528 -11.09 -20.60 28.79
N ASN A 529 -11.05 -20.43 30.11
CA ASN A 529 -11.12 -21.50 31.10
C ASN A 529 -12.57 -21.75 31.56
N PHE A 530 -13.02 -22.99 31.35
CA PHE A 530 -14.30 -23.54 31.78
C PHE A 530 -14.06 -24.45 32.99
N SER A 531 -14.30 -23.93 34.20
CA SER A 531 -13.99 -24.62 35.46
C SER A 531 -15.20 -24.91 36.34
N LEU A 532 -16.37 -24.34 36.02
CA LEU A 532 -17.62 -24.50 36.77
C LEU A 532 -18.60 -25.35 35.96
N SER A 533 -19.49 -26.07 36.63
CA SER A 533 -20.58 -26.80 35.97
C SER A 533 -21.57 -25.88 35.21
N SER A 534 -21.56 -24.59 35.54
CA SER A 534 -22.35 -23.55 34.88
C SER A 534 -21.54 -22.72 33.86
N SER A 535 -20.26 -23.04 33.63
CA SER A 535 -19.43 -22.31 32.68
C SER A 535 -19.95 -22.52 31.25
N TYR A 536 -20.15 -21.43 30.51
CA TYR A 536 -20.42 -21.48 29.07
C TYR A 536 -20.07 -20.16 28.38
N TYR A 537 -19.86 -20.22 27.07
CA TYR A 537 -19.74 -19.04 26.20
C TYR A 537 -20.77 -19.12 25.07
N GLN A 538 -21.63 -18.12 24.93
CA GLN A 538 -22.78 -18.19 24.01
C GLN A 538 -22.72 -17.10 22.94
N ILE A 539 -22.95 -17.47 21.68
CA ILE A 539 -22.91 -16.57 20.53
C ILE A 539 -24.23 -16.74 19.76
N SER A 540 -24.92 -15.65 19.42
CA SER A 540 -26.21 -15.68 18.74
C SER A 540 -26.13 -15.12 17.32
N GLY A 541 -27.21 -15.27 16.55
CA GLY A 541 -27.37 -14.59 15.25
C GLY A 541 -26.91 -15.40 14.03
N TYR A 542 -26.60 -16.69 14.17
CA TYR A 542 -26.23 -17.50 13.02
C TYR A 542 -27.46 -17.89 12.21
N VAL A 543 -27.64 -17.29 11.03
CA VAL A 543 -28.73 -17.61 10.12
C VAL A 543 -28.30 -18.75 9.20
N LEU A 544 -29.12 -19.80 9.13
CA LEU A 544 -28.91 -20.99 8.28
C LEU A 544 -27.65 -21.83 8.60
N LEU A 545 -26.97 -21.58 9.73
CA LEU A 545 -25.89 -22.44 10.19
C LEU A 545 -26.43 -23.83 10.55
N GLY A 546 -25.75 -24.88 10.09
CA GLY A 546 -26.17 -26.25 10.35
C GLY A 546 -27.33 -26.73 9.47
N VAL A 547 -27.87 -25.92 8.56
CA VAL A 547 -28.92 -26.35 7.62
C VAL A 547 -28.34 -27.35 6.63
N TYR A 548 -29.05 -28.44 6.38
CA TYR A 548 -28.53 -29.55 5.56
C TYR A 548 -28.09 -29.12 4.16
N SER A 549 -28.75 -28.11 3.57
CA SER A 549 -28.48 -27.61 2.23
C SER A 549 -27.30 -26.64 2.14
N ARG A 550 -26.63 -26.34 3.26
CA ARG A 550 -25.50 -25.41 3.31
C ARG A 550 -24.30 -26.03 4.00
N SER A 551 -23.14 -25.92 3.34
CA SER A 551 -21.88 -26.32 3.93
C SER A 551 -21.46 -25.35 5.03
N TYR A 552 -20.76 -25.84 6.03
CA TYR A 552 -20.17 -25.04 7.10
C TYR A 552 -18.97 -25.75 7.69
N SER A 553 -18.11 -25.01 8.40
CA SER A 553 -17.00 -25.59 9.14
C SER A 553 -16.82 -24.91 10.48
N MET A 554 -16.25 -25.62 11.44
CA MET A 554 -15.85 -25.10 12.74
C MET A 554 -14.45 -25.56 13.06
N SER A 555 -13.68 -24.72 13.73
CA SER A 555 -12.33 -25.03 14.21
C SER A 555 -12.16 -24.44 15.61
N LEU A 556 -11.43 -25.14 16.47
CA LEU A 556 -11.02 -24.65 17.79
C LEU A 556 -9.80 -25.40 18.30
N TRP A 557 -9.09 -24.77 19.23
CA TRP A 557 -8.16 -25.44 20.11
C TRP A 557 -8.86 -25.82 21.41
N VAL A 558 -8.60 -27.05 21.88
CA VAL A 558 -9.13 -27.56 23.15
C VAL A 558 -8.02 -28.16 23.99
N GLN A 559 -8.03 -27.85 25.28
CA GLN A 559 -7.23 -28.52 26.30
C GLN A 559 -8.14 -28.94 27.44
N ARG A 560 -8.47 -30.23 27.52
CA ARG A 560 -9.34 -30.78 28.58
C ARG A 560 -8.57 -31.04 29.87
N THR A 561 -9.20 -30.84 31.03
CA THR A 561 -8.59 -31.09 32.36
C THR A 561 -9.09 -32.37 33.03
N SER A 562 -10.08 -33.04 32.45
CA SER A 562 -10.62 -34.33 32.95
C SER A 562 -10.88 -35.30 31.81
N THR A 563 -10.88 -36.60 32.11
CA THR A 563 -11.14 -37.68 31.14
C THR A 563 -12.63 -37.96 30.91
N GLY A 564 -13.52 -37.32 31.68
CA GLY A 564 -14.98 -37.45 31.53
C GLY A 564 -15.52 -36.85 30.23
N GLY A 565 -16.74 -37.24 29.85
CA GLY A 565 -17.44 -36.67 28.70
C GLY A 565 -17.83 -35.20 28.92
N GLY A 566 -18.47 -34.58 27.92
CA GLY A 566 -18.94 -33.20 28.02
C GLY A 566 -19.17 -32.55 26.65
N THR A 567 -19.83 -31.41 26.65
CA THR A 567 -20.20 -30.67 25.43
C THR A 567 -19.17 -29.60 25.09
N LEU A 568 -18.63 -29.63 23.88
CA LEU A 568 -17.79 -28.54 23.36
C LEU A 568 -18.59 -27.49 22.62
N VAL A 569 -19.51 -27.92 21.75
CA VAL A 569 -20.38 -27.04 20.97
C VAL A 569 -21.80 -27.56 21.05
N HIS A 570 -22.75 -26.65 21.30
CA HIS A 570 -24.19 -26.90 21.36
C HIS A 570 -24.93 -25.86 20.51
N TYR A 571 -25.87 -26.32 19.69
CA TYR A 571 -26.77 -25.49 18.90
C TYR A 571 -28.14 -25.46 19.57
N SER A 572 -28.76 -24.29 19.65
CA SER A 572 -30.17 -24.16 20.03
C SER A 572 -30.84 -22.97 19.35
N VAL A 573 -32.17 -23.02 19.24
CA VAL A 573 -32.97 -21.88 18.76
C VAL A 573 -33.32 -20.89 19.87
N GLN A 574 -33.09 -21.24 21.14
CA GLN A 574 -33.30 -20.40 22.32
C GLN A 574 -32.04 -20.31 23.19
N THR A 575 -31.88 -19.20 23.91
CA THR A 575 -30.68 -18.89 24.72
C THR A 575 -30.56 -19.73 25.98
N ASP A 576 -31.66 -20.31 26.45
CA ASP A 576 -31.72 -21.25 27.56
C ASP A 576 -31.49 -22.71 27.13
N GLY A 577 -31.24 -22.95 25.84
CA GLY A 577 -31.04 -24.27 25.25
C GLY A 577 -32.33 -25.05 24.99
N GLN A 578 -33.50 -24.43 25.12
CA GLN A 578 -34.78 -25.06 24.78
C GLN A 578 -35.11 -24.98 23.27
N GLY A 579 -36.14 -25.74 22.87
CA GLY A 579 -36.58 -25.85 21.48
C GLY A 579 -35.77 -26.85 20.67
N TRP A 580 -35.60 -26.57 19.36
CA TRP A 580 -34.72 -27.38 18.52
C TRP A 580 -33.26 -27.15 18.91
N CYS A 581 -32.51 -28.24 19.08
CA CYS A 581 -31.12 -28.20 19.49
C CYS A 581 -30.37 -29.48 19.11
N ILE A 582 -29.04 -29.38 19.05
CA ILE A 582 -28.13 -30.51 18.82
C ILE A 582 -26.75 -30.23 19.45
N VAL A 583 -26.02 -31.28 19.82
CA VAL A 583 -24.63 -31.22 20.28
C VAL A 583 -23.71 -31.73 19.17
N PRO A 584 -23.22 -30.86 18.27
CA PRO A 584 -22.41 -31.26 17.12
C PRO A 584 -20.98 -31.65 17.49
N ILE A 585 -20.41 -31.16 18.60
CA ILE A 585 -19.03 -31.47 18.99
C ILE A 585 -18.98 -31.69 20.51
N GLY A 586 -18.37 -32.78 20.93
CA GLY A 586 -18.12 -33.06 22.35
C GLY A 586 -17.45 -34.39 22.58
N PHE A 587 -17.45 -34.83 23.83
CA PHE A 587 -16.77 -36.05 24.26
C PHE A 587 -17.75 -37.15 24.62
N SER A 588 -17.43 -38.37 24.19
CA SER A 588 -18.09 -39.59 24.65
C SER A 588 -17.80 -39.85 26.14
N SER A 589 -18.50 -40.81 26.74
CA SER A 589 -18.24 -41.23 28.13
C SER A 589 -16.85 -41.84 28.31
N ALA A 590 -16.26 -42.39 27.24
CA ALA A 590 -14.89 -42.90 27.21
C ALA A 590 -13.84 -41.79 26.92
N GLY A 591 -14.29 -40.55 26.67
CA GLY A 591 -13.42 -39.41 26.41
C GLY A 591 -12.95 -39.28 24.96
N ASN A 592 -13.54 -40.02 24.02
CA ASN A 592 -13.32 -39.84 22.59
C ASN A 592 -13.91 -38.50 22.14
N ILE A 593 -13.19 -37.75 21.31
CA ILE A 593 -13.78 -36.61 20.62
C ILE A 593 -14.75 -37.11 19.54
N THR A 594 -15.95 -36.56 19.49
CA THR A 594 -17.00 -36.98 18.55
C THR A 594 -17.63 -35.75 17.91
N ALA A 595 -17.84 -35.83 16.59
CA ALA A 595 -18.61 -34.87 15.82
C ALA A 595 -19.93 -35.49 15.35
N THR A 596 -21.03 -34.73 15.36
CA THR A 596 -22.35 -35.19 14.91
C THR A 596 -23.10 -34.13 14.10
N VAL A 597 -23.98 -34.57 13.22
CA VAL A 597 -24.96 -33.70 12.50
C VAL A 597 -26.41 -33.99 12.85
N TRP A 598 -26.66 -35.14 13.47
CA TRP A 598 -27.96 -35.53 13.97
C TRP A 598 -27.83 -36.54 15.13
N SER A 599 -28.92 -36.81 15.84
CA SER A 599 -28.97 -37.88 16.85
C SER A 599 -29.39 -39.21 16.22
N GLY A 600 -28.53 -40.22 16.34
CA GLY A 600 -28.78 -41.58 15.84
C GLY A 600 -27.55 -42.20 15.19
N PRO A 601 -27.53 -43.53 15.00
CA PRO A 601 -26.39 -44.23 14.44
C PRO A 601 -26.15 -43.84 12.97
N GLY A 602 -24.90 -43.55 12.63
CA GLY A 602 -24.47 -43.20 11.28
C GLY A 602 -24.47 -41.70 10.99
N TYR A 603 -24.70 -40.87 12.00
CA TYR A 603 -24.63 -39.40 11.94
C TYR A 603 -23.45 -38.82 12.70
N GLU A 604 -22.57 -39.69 13.20
CA GLU A 604 -21.43 -39.36 14.02
C GLU A 604 -20.10 -39.84 13.42
N VAL A 605 -19.05 -39.06 13.66
CA VAL A 605 -17.65 -39.50 13.51
C VAL A 605 -17.01 -39.45 14.88
N THR A 606 -16.53 -40.59 15.36
CA THR A 606 -15.84 -40.69 16.65
C THR A 606 -14.35 -40.85 16.42
N GLY A 607 -13.57 -39.94 16.99
CA GLY A 607 -12.12 -39.93 16.93
C GLY A 607 -11.44 -40.50 18.17
N PRO A 608 -10.13 -40.21 18.34
CA PRO A 608 -9.35 -40.77 19.43
C PRO A 608 -9.76 -40.19 20.80
N VAL A 609 -9.35 -40.87 21.87
CA VAL A 609 -9.39 -40.31 23.22
C VAL A 609 -8.34 -39.22 23.32
N LEU A 610 -8.76 -38.01 23.64
CA LEU A 610 -7.83 -36.89 23.82
C LEU A 610 -7.18 -36.95 25.20
N SER A 611 -5.86 -36.72 25.23
CA SER A 611 -5.11 -36.62 26.49
C SER A 611 -5.50 -35.35 27.26
N VAL A 612 -5.48 -35.44 28.59
CA VAL A 612 -5.68 -34.27 29.46
C VAL A 612 -4.46 -33.36 29.45
N ASN A 613 -4.66 -32.06 29.65
CA ASN A 613 -3.63 -31.02 29.74
C ASN A 613 -2.73 -30.90 28.50
N MET A 614 -3.22 -31.34 27.33
CA MET A 614 -2.56 -31.12 26.04
C MET A 614 -3.49 -30.37 25.10
N TRP A 615 -2.98 -29.30 24.47
CA TRP A 615 -3.69 -28.60 23.42
C TRP A 615 -3.83 -29.50 22.20
N THR A 616 -5.06 -29.67 21.73
CA THR A 616 -5.41 -30.41 20.51
C THR A 616 -6.27 -29.52 19.63
N HIS A 617 -5.93 -29.41 18.35
CA HIS A 617 -6.77 -28.72 17.38
C HIS A 617 -7.88 -29.65 16.91
N ILE A 618 -9.12 -29.19 16.99
CA ILE A 618 -10.30 -29.90 16.53
C ILE A 618 -10.98 -29.06 15.46
N ALA A 619 -11.26 -29.67 14.32
CA ALA A 619 -12.10 -29.05 13.30
C ALA A 619 -13.14 -30.03 12.80
N THR A 620 -14.31 -29.50 12.43
CA THR A 620 -15.38 -30.24 11.80
C THR A 620 -15.81 -29.51 10.54
N THR A 621 -15.93 -30.21 9.43
CA THR A 621 -16.51 -29.66 8.21
C THR A 621 -17.78 -30.41 7.88
N TYR A 622 -18.74 -29.73 7.26
CA TYR A 622 -19.97 -30.32 6.76
C TYR A 622 -20.25 -29.89 5.32
N SER A 623 -20.68 -30.83 4.49
CA SER A 623 -21.32 -30.55 3.20
C SER A 623 -22.32 -31.64 2.82
N GLN A 624 -23.16 -31.35 1.84
CA GLN A 624 -24.11 -32.34 1.31
C GLN A 624 -23.42 -33.55 0.70
N THR A 625 -22.21 -33.38 0.17
CA THR A 625 -21.44 -34.47 -0.47
C THR A 625 -20.71 -35.32 0.55
N HIS A 626 -20.10 -34.69 1.55
CA HIS A 626 -19.22 -35.38 2.50
C HIS A 626 -19.88 -35.64 3.87
N GLY A 627 -21.09 -35.13 4.13
CA GLY A 627 -21.65 -35.14 5.48
C GLY A 627 -20.72 -34.43 6.46
N VAL A 628 -20.65 -34.87 7.71
CA VAL A 628 -19.68 -34.32 8.68
C VAL A 628 -18.36 -35.06 8.62
N THR A 629 -17.27 -34.31 8.55
CA THR A 629 -15.90 -34.79 8.64
C THR A 629 -15.26 -34.25 9.91
N LEU A 630 -14.59 -35.09 10.68
CA LEU A 630 -13.86 -34.72 11.88
C LEU A 630 -12.36 -34.70 11.60
N TYR A 631 -11.67 -33.65 12.04
CA TYR A 631 -10.23 -33.49 11.97
C TYR A 631 -9.64 -33.31 13.37
N VAL A 632 -8.47 -33.91 13.59
CA VAL A 632 -7.70 -33.79 14.83
C VAL A 632 -6.26 -33.43 14.46
N ASN A 633 -5.76 -32.30 14.97
CA ASN A 633 -4.43 -31.76 14.67
C ASN A 633 -4.16 -31.65 13.14
N GLY A 634 -5.18 -31.19 12.40
CA GLY A 634 -5.08 -30.99 10.96
C GLY A 634 -5.32 -32.26 10.12
N VAL A 635 -5.44 -33.44 10.73
CA VAL A 635 -5.59 -34.71 10.03
C VAL A 635 -7.03 -35.21 10.10
N SER A 636 -7.60 -35.61 8.96
CA SER A 636 -8.94 -36.19 8.90
C SER A 636 -8.99 -37.54 9.63
N VAL A 637 -9.93 -37.65 10.56
CA VAL A 637 -10.24 -38.89 11.30
C VAL A 637 -11.23 -39.75 10.53
N GLY A 638 -12.20 -39.12 9.86
CA GLY A 638 -13.26 -39.81 9.13
C GLY A 638 -14.45 -38.90 8.80
N SER A 639 -15.40 -39.45 8.07
CA SER A 639 -16.61 -38.77 7.57
C SER A 639 -17.83 -39.68 7.60
N THR A 640 -19.02 -39.13 7.80
CA THR A 640 -20.29 -39.88 7.72
C THR A 640 -20.76 -40.19 6.29
N GLY A 641 -20.22 -39.49 5.29
CA GLY A 641 -20.82 -39.37 3.95
C GLY A 641 -22.11 -38.53 3.94
N ALA A 642 -22.66 -38.26 2.76
CA ALA A 642 -23.84 -37.41 2.54
C ALA A 642 -25.01 -37.70 3.51
N ARG A 643 -25.59 -36.64 4.11
CA ARG A 643 -26.75 -36.69 5.00
C ARG A 643 -27.64 -35.46 4.77
N ASP A 644 -28.96 -35.64 4.93
CA ASP A 644 -29.96 -34.59 4.68
C ASP A 644 -30.58 -34.03 5.98
N ASN A 645 -29.90 -34.22 7.10
CA ASN A 645 -30.35 -33.75 8.42
C ASN A 645 -29.64 -32.45 8.80
N GLY A 646 -30.36 -31.52 9.42
CA GLY A 646 -29.77 -30.26 9.84
C GLY A 646 -30.73 -29.36 10.61
N ALA A 647 -30.24 -28.17 10.89
CA ALA A 647 -30.97 -27.11 11.56
C ALA A 647 -32.23 -26.67 10.78
N PRO A 648 -33.27 -26.15 11.47
CA PRO A 648 -34.55 -25.78 10.87
C PRO A 648 -34.48 -24.52 9.98
N GLY A 649 -33.29 -23.97 9.75
CA GLY A 649 -33.11 -22.74 8.97
C GLY A 649 -33.52 -21.46 9.68
N THR A 650 -33.71 -21.51 10.99
CA THR A 650 -33.92 -20.33 11.84
C THR A 650 -32.58 -19.77 12.32
N VAL A 651 -32.63 -18.67 13.07
CA VAL A 651 -31.46 -18.17 13.81
C VAL A 651 -31.04 -19.24 14.84
N ILE A 652 -29.76 -19.59 14.82
CA ILE A 652 -29.13 -20.52 15.75
C ILE A 652 -28.24 -19.76 16.73
N ILE A 653 -28.24 -20.26 17.96
CA ILE A 653 -27.37 -19.85 19.06
C ILE A 653 -26.35 -20.97 19.26
N LEU A 654 -25.07 -20.61 19.21
CA LEU A 654 -23.96 -21.47 19.54
C LEU A 654 -23.62 -21.30 21.01
N THR A 655 -23.50 -22.40 21.74
CA THR A 655 -23.01 -22.41 23.12
C THR A 655 -21.79 -23.31 23.20
N LEU A 656 -20.68 -22.75 23.66
CA LEU A 656 -19.43 -23.46 23.92
C LEU A 656 -19.35 -23.90 25.38
N GLY A 657 -18.78 -25.09 25.57
CA GLY A 657 -18.41 -25.63 26.87
C GLY A 657 -19.57 -26.13 27.75
N ASN A 658 -20.81 -26.10 27.26
CA ASN A 658 -21.96 -26.64 28.00
C ASN A 658 -23.18 -26.91 27.10
N SER A 659 -24.05 -27.78 27.57
CA SER A 659 -25.40 -28.01 27.04
C SER A 659 -26.41 -27.46 28.05
N ILE A 660 -26.72 -26.16 27.97
CA ILE A 660 -27.62 -25.44 28.90
C ILE A 660 -29.03 -26.05 28.80
N SER A 661 -29.61 -26.45 29.94
CA SER A 661 -31.02 -26.87 30.23
C SER A 661 -31.84 -27.64 29.17
N GLY A 662 -31.20 -28.14 28.12
CA GLY A 662 -31.82 -28.78 26.98
C GLY A 662 -32.09 -30.23 27.29
N SER A 663 -33.11 -30.51 28.12
CA SER A 663 -33.57 -31.88 28.44
C SER A 663 -33.91 -32.72 27.20
N TRP A 664 -34.02 -32.09 26.03
CA TRP A 664 -34.35 -32.67 24.73
C TRP A 664 -33.15 -32.81 23.77
N CYS A 665 -32.01 -32.19 24.07
CA CYS A 665 -30.83 -32.17 23.20
C CYS A 665 -29.97 -33.43 23.39
N ASN A 666 -30.57 -34.61 23.31
CA ASN A 666 -29.84 -35.85 23.55
C ASN A 666 -28.89 -36.17 22.38
N SER A 667 -27.64 -36.47 22.71
CA SER A 667 -26.72 -37.13 21.79
C SER A 667 -26.53 -38.57 22.27
N GLN A 668 -26.61 -39.53 21.36
CA GLN A 668 -26.34 -40.94 21.69
C GLN A 668 -24.83 -41.20 21.89
N SER A 669 -23.98 -40.32 21.35
CA SER A 669 -22.54 -40.52 21.24
C SER A 669 -21.72 -39.52 22.07
N ILE A 670 -22.31 -38.37 22.42
CA ILE A 670 -21.70 -37.32 23.24
C ILE A 670 -22.42 -37.21 24.58
N VAL A 671 -21.66 -37.13 25.67
CA VAL A 671 -22.21 -36.85 26.99
C VAL A 671 -22.60 -35.38 27.06
N THR A 672 -23.89 -35.11 27.20
CA THR A 672 -24.42 -33.75 27.29
C THR A 672 -24.17 -33.18 28.69
N GLY A 673 -23.60 -31.98 28.76
CA GLY A 673 -23.30 -31.32 30.03
C GLY A 673 -22.03 -30.45 29.98
N PRO A 674 -21.54 -30.01 31.16
CA PRO A 674 -20.40 -29.12 31.23
C PRO A 674 -19.12 -29.77 30.72
N PHE A 675 -18.35 -29.00 29.97
CA PHE A 675 -16.95 -29.30 29.66
C PHE A 675 -16.05 -28.61 30.70
N TYR A 676 -15.00 -29.32 31.10
CA TYR A 676 -13.96 -28.80 31.99
C TYR A 676 -12.62 -28.73 31.27
N GLY A 677 -12.08 -27.52 31.14
CA GLY A 677 -10.82 -27.27 30.46
C GLY A 677 -10.76 -25.90 29.80
N TYR A 678 -9.92 -25.79 28.78
CA TYR A 678 -9.65 -24.55 28.07
C TYR A 678 -10.07 -24.68 26.61
N LEU A 679 -10.69 -23.63 26.08
CA LEU A 679 -10.95 -23.47 24.65
C LEU A 679 -10.26 -22.21 24.16
N ASP A 680 -9.81 -22.27 22.92
CA ASP A 680 -9.11 -21.17 22.29
C ASP A 680 -9.39 -21.12 20.79
N GLU A 681 -9.28 -19.94 20.18
CA GLU A 681 -9.24 -19.77 18.73
C GLU A 681 -10.45 -20.38 17.97
N PHE A 682 -11.66 -20.17 18.48
CA PHE A 682 -12.89 -20.74 17.92
C PHE A 682 -13.33 -20.00 16.66
N ARG A 683 -13.43 -20.72 15.54
CA ARG A 683 -13.81 -20.17 14.22
C ARG A 683 -15.01 -20.91 13.64
N VAL A 684 -15.88 -20.16 12.96
CA VAL A 684 -17.03 -20.70 12.22
C VAL A 684 -16.99 -20.17 10.80
N TYR A 685 -17.09 -21.06 9.81
CA TYR A 685 -17.11 -20.75 8.38
C TYR A 685 -18.44 -21.15 7.76
N SER A 686 -18.93 -20.35 6.81
CA SER A 686 -20.15 -20.61 6.02
C SER A 686 -19.90 -21.48 4.78
N ARG A 687 -18.80 -22.24 4.79
CA ARG A 687 -18.41 -23.18 3.74
C ARG A 687 -17.71 -24.40 4.32
N GLU A 688 -17.55 -25.43 3.48
CA GLU A 688 -16.65 -26.54 3.76
C GLU A 688 -15.20 -26.08 3.57
N LEU A 689 -14.37 -26.23 4.62
CA LEU A 689 -12.92 -26.04 4.50
C LEU A 689 -12.28 -27.28 3.87
N SER A 690 -11.25 -27.06 3.07
CA SER A 690 -10.39 -28.13 2.57
C SER A 690 -9.50 -28.69 3.68
N ALA A 691 -8.95 -29.90 3.47
CA ALA A 691 -8.01 -30.49 4.41
C ALA A 691 -6.72 -29.66 4.57
N VAL A 692 -6.32 -28.91 3.54
CA VAL A 692 -5.14 -28.02 3.60
C VAL A 692 -5.40 -26.86 4.55
N GLU A 693 -6.53 -26.16 4.39
CA GLU A 693 -6.91 -25.04 5.27
C GLU A 693 -7.08 -25.49 6.72
N VAL A 694 -7.66 -26.68 6.95
CA VAL A 694 -7.77 -27.26 8.30
C VAL A 694 -6.39 -27.58 8.89
N SER A 695 -5.43 -28.02 8.06
CA SER A 695 -4.06 -28.26 8.47
C SER A 695 -3.32 -26.97 8.82
N GLU A 696 -3.56 -25.89 8.08
CA GLU A 696 -2.99 -24.56 8.38
C GLU A 696 -3.49 -24.03 9.72
N LEU A 697 -4.80 -24.11 9.98
CA LEU A 697 -5.39 -23.74 11.28
C LEU A 697 -4.85 -24.56 12.47
N ALA A 698 -4.40 -25.79 12.20
CA ALA A 698 -3.79 -26.66 13.21
C ALA A 698 -2.33 -26.30 13.52
N ASN A 699 -1.71 -25.39 12.76
CA ASN A 699 -0.34 -24.95 12.91
C ASN A 699 -0.25 -23.40 12.94
N PRO A 700 -0.91 -22.77 13.93
CA PRO A 700 -0.96 -21.31 14.06
C PRO A 700 0.38 -20.69 14.48
#